data_AF-A0A5J5CT84-F1
#
_entry.id   AF-A0A5J5CT84-F1
#
_cell.length_a   1.000
_cell.length_b   1.000
_cell.length_c   1.000
_cell.angle_alpha   90.00
_cell.angle_beta   90.00
_cell.angle_gamma   90.00
#
_symmetry.space_group_name_H-M   'P 1'
#
loop_
_entity.id
_entity.type
_entity.pdbx_description
1 polymer ?
#
loop_
_entity_poly.entity_id
_entity_poly.type
_entity_poly.pdbx_seq_one_letter_code
_entity_poly.pdbx_strand_id
1 'polypeptide(L)'
;MEGGDHSAGGSDESPSEAEFPSLREEGLPAAHEEQMSPDCSEDMEDSDSLVSERLLSPGSRAEGLGLGFSPAWSLAFFGEDCFNLEVIQYAVNLGQHTGSPCLDVKTQELQQQLMIETRNLKKTRKFYQKLFQQEIKNKGSDNKLMLSKLKSQFEELRSKVVFLDCVKKYLEILRVDQWGLEVSLLPSLAVCGAGSLDIQSSEDPSVLSFGTSKGKRTLQAGSPLGLMAYLYARNAAVEGYIQQFLYSYRFFCTPEKLLQFITDKFIGAASLDLLHIWITDCKRVDFNPQRKSSLVETLENFLNAEVIPVDGRGEVLLAALHSPPSTTWIQGRGSLISFEEDEDSTGVHSSIGDLGRKWRLSRGVEPKDKTFSIATALPMPFYGSLVAGLSSVGLHSEEPLPFGQKEYSAQHISQQLTLLQQEMFQRCHPVHFLNSRTQGVRDKVSTPNRNVAQQIPPAEGSAPPVCEDGVLRQLLTHADSVSNWISAEIVICDSVKTQVALLTKYLWIGKHCYESRNFATAMQVLGGLENVIVRQLPAWKHLSSKVCEILEELRAVQVFLKSDDLCLMGGEPRKRRPTLPSAHILAMHVQKLEIGAFALTTGAYKWPKLRSIAKVVSQVYAFQEAVYPYSLDPELQAYLRRRIARLATSDVHLLAADNDANFQQSSERQTRRIQDTLKRVRATFQ
;
A
#
# COMPACT_ATOMS: atom_id res chain seq x y z
N MET A 1 -18.12 -66.86 -12.91
CA MET A 1 -19.18 -66.30 -12.04
C MET A 1 -19.55 -64.95 -12.63
N GLU A 2 -20.21 -64.91 -13.79
CA GLU A 2 -21.60 -65.33 -14.09
C GLU A 2 -22.60 -64.20 -13.76
N GLY A 3 -23.56 -63.83 -14.62
CA GLY A 3 -23.76 -64.27 -16.01
C GLY A 3 -25.15 -63.90 -16.57
N GLY A 4 -25.20 -63.55 -17.87
CA GLY A 4 -26.43 -63.42 -18.68
C GLY A 4 -27.31 -62.16 -18.48
N ASP A 5 -28.21 -61.80 -19.40
CA ASP A 5 -28.38 -62.28 -20.79
C ASP A 5 -29.14 -61.26 -21.69
N HIS A 6 -28.92 -61.40 -23.01
CA HIS A 6 -29.69 -61.10 -24.25
C HIS A 6 -31.10 -60.42 -24.22
N SER A 7 -31.70 -59.87 -25.30
CA SER A 7 -31.41 -59.88 -26.77
C SER A 7 -32.21 -58.80 -27.56
N ALA A 8 -31.78 -58.52 -28.81
CA ALA A 8 -32.55 -58.11 -30.03
C ALA A 8 -33.60 -56.95 -30.00
N GLY A 9 -33.98 -56.31 -31.13
CA GLY A 9 -33.45 -56.34 -32.50
C GLY A 9 -34.48 -55.93 -33.60
N GLY A 10 -34.09 -55.03 -34.53
CA GLY A 10 -34.83 -54.61 -35.73
C GLY A 10 -36.03 -53.67 -35.50
N SER A 11 -36.73 -53.14 -36.52
CA SER A 11 -36.33 -52.78 -37.90
C SER A 11 -37.49 -52.11 -38.66
N ASP A 12 -37.22 -50.93 -39.26
CA ASP A 12 -37.80 -50.37 -40.50
C ASP A 12 -39.26 -49.86 -40.64
N GLU A 13 -39.44 -49.11 -41.74
CA GLU A 13 -40.63 -48.59 -42.45
C GLU A 13 -41.50 -47.44 -41.85
N SER A 14 -41.86 -46.53 -42.77
CA SER A 14 -42.80 -45.38 -42.66
C SER A 14 -44.01 -45.61 -43.61
N PRO A 15 -45.07 -44.75 -43.76
CA PRO A 15 -44.93 -43.44 -44.42
C PRO A 15 -45.96 -42.31 -44.09
N SER A 16 -45.68 -41.16 -44.73
CA SER A 16 -46.46 -39.93 -45.04
C SER A 16 -48.01 -39.84 -44.96
N GLU A 17 -48.49 -38.64 -44.60
CA GLU A 17 -49.42 -37.73 -45.36
C GLU A 17 -49.69 -36.45 -44.51
N ALA A 18 -49.94 -35.21 -44.99
CA ALA A 18 -49.77 -34.58 -46.31
C ALA A 18 -49.72 -33.01 -46.19
N GLU A 19 -48.90 -32.36 -47.04
CA GLU A 19 -49.05 -31.05 -47.75
C GLU A 19 -49.65 -29.78 -47.03
N PHE A 20 -48.95 -28.63 -46.89
CA PHE A 20 -48.49 -27.58 -47.87
C PHE A 20 -49.60 -26.56 -48.31
N PRO A 21 -49.28 -25.36 -48.88
CA PRO A 21 -48.03 -24.58 -48.96
C PRO A 21 -48.19 -23.07 -48.58
N SER A 22 -47.13 -22.28 -48.80
CA SER A 22 -47.13 -20.79 -48.81
C SER A 22 -47.04 -20.22 -50.24
N LEU A 23 -47.62 -19.03 -50.52
CA LEU A 23 -47.19 -18.19 -51.65
C LEU A 23 -47.37 -16.67 -51.36
N ARG A 24 -47.18 -15.82 -52.38
CA ARG A 24 -46.67 -14.42 -52.31
C ARG A 24 -47.49 -13.50 -53.25
N GLU A 25 -47.06 -12.24 -53.39
CA GLU A 25 -47.55 -11.19 -54.35
C GLU A 25 -48.85 -10.48 -53.90
N GLU A 26 -49.13 -9.20 -54.22
CA GLU A 26 -48.29 -8.08 -54.73
C GLU A 26 -48.98 -6.71 -54.39
N GLY A 27 -48.35 -5.58 -54.75
CA GLY A 27 -49.08 -4.33 -55.04
C GLY A 27 -48.81 -3.10 -54.16
N LEU A 28 -48.22 -2.07 -54.77
CA LEU A 28 -48.36 -0.65 -54.39
C LEU A 28 -49.34 0.03 -55.37
N PRO A 29 -49.99 1.15 -55.01
CA PRO A 29 -49.46 2.44 -55.50
C PRO A 29 -49.59 3.59 -54.47
N ALA A 30 -49.16 4.79 -54.86
CA ALA A 30 -49.08 5.99 -54.03
C ALA A 30 -49.98 7.15 -54.52
N ALA A 31 -50.24 8.13 -53.66
CA ALA A 31 -50.60 9.51 -54.00
C ALA A 31 -50.23 10.47 -52.85
N HIS A 32 -50.03 11.75 -53.17
CA HIS A 32 -49.83 12.86 -52.22
C HIS A 32 -51.13 13.68 -52.07
N GLU A 33 -51.28 14.44 -50.98
CA GLU A 33 -51.66 15.86 -51.07
C GLU A 33 -51.32 16.67 -49.79
N GLU A 34 -50.85 17.89 -50.03
CA GLU A 34 -50.79 19.18 -49.27
C GLU A 34 -50.96 19.19 -47.72
N GLN A 35 -50.02 19.75 -46.93
CA GLN A 35 -49.52 21.14 -46.80
C GLN A 35 -50.48 22.16 -46.16
N MET A 36 -50.16 22.60 -44.94
CA MET A 36 -50.37 23.96 -44.39
C MET A 36 -49.51 24.15 -43.12
N SER A 37 -49.15 25.41 -42.80
CA SER A 37 -48.23 25.84 -41.73
C SER A 37 -48.66 27.23 -41.20
N PRO A 38 -47.99 27.86 -40.21
CA PRO A 38 -47.58 27.43 -38.87
C PRO A 38 -48.12 28.43 -37.78
N ASP A 39 -47.53 28.42 -36.57
CA ASP A 39 -47.61 29.45 -35.49
C ASP A 39 -49.00 29.68 -34.84
N CYS A 40 -49.20 29.99 -33.55
CA CYS A 40 -48.42 29.91 -32.28
C CYS A 40 -49.46 30.02 -31.13
N SER A 41 -49.20 29.86 -29.82
CA SER A 41 -48.03 29.61 -28.95
C SER A 41 -48.49 28.67 -27.78
N GLU A 42 -47.94 28.52 -26.56
CA GLU A 42 -46.87 29.20 -25.80
C GLU A 42 -46.30 28.29 -24.68
N ASP A 43 -45.01 28.49 -24.40
CA ASP A 43 -44.08 28.07 -23.33
C ASP A 43 -44.54 27.30 -22.07
N MET A 44 -43.76 26.25 -21.76
CA MET A 44 -43.01 26.10 -20.49
C MET A 44 -41.96 24.97 -20.65
N GLU A 45 -40.69 25.33 -20.86
CA GLU A 45 -39.61 24.37 -21.17
C GLU A 45 -39.03 23.69 -19.91
N ASP A 46 -38.93 22.35 -19.95
CA ASP A 46 -38.18 21.55 -18.97
C ASP A 46 -36.94 20.95 -19.67
N SER A 47 -35.80 21.64 -19.57
CA SER A 47 -34.60 21.39 -20.38
C SER A 47 -33.60 20.42 -19.73
N ASP A 48 -33.87 19.12 -19.84
CA ASP A 48 -32.88 18.06 -19.54
C ASP A 48 -32.25 17.56 -20.86
N SER A 49 -31.02 18.02 -21.16
CA SER A 49 -30.44 17.94 -22.50
C SER A 49 -29.89 16.54 -22.87
N LEU A 50 -30.73 15.75 -23.55
CA LEU A 50 -30.31 14.53 -24.23
C LEU A 50 -29.42 14.84 -25.45
N VAL A 51 -28.14 14.50 -25.39
CA VAL A 51 -27.25 14.47 -26.57
C VAL A 51 -27.21 13.05 -27.12
N SER A 52 -27.60 12.89 -28.39
CA SER A 52 -27.96 11.59 -28.97
C SER A 52 -26.77 10.62 -29.12
N GLU A 53 -26.97 9.37 -28.69
CA GLU A 53 -26.22 8.23 -29.22
C GLU A 53 -26.61 8.03 -30.70
N ARG A 54 -25.65 8.15 -31.62
CA ARG A 54 -25.81 7.71 -33.02
C ARG A 54 -25.11 6.38 -33.22
N LEU A 55 -25.89 5.40 -33.68
CA LEU A 55 -25.44 4.05 -34.00
C LEU A 55 -24.37 4.06 -35.10
N LEU A 56 -23.20 3.47 -34.81
CA LEU A 56 -22.21 3.03 -35.80
C LEU A 56 -21.62 1.68 -35.36
N SER A 57 -21.39 0.81 -36.34
CA SER A 57 -20.94 -0.59 -36.18
C SER A 57 -19.48 -0.70 -35.69
N PRO A 58 -19.05 -1.86 -35.15
CA PRO A 58 -17.87 -1.92 -34.29
C PRO A 58 -16.54 -1.78 -35.05
N GLY A 59 -15.74 -0.78 -34.68
CA GLY A 59 -14.38 -0.58 -35.15
C GLY A 59 -13.48 0.01 -34.07
N SER A 60 -12.56 -0.80 -33.56
CA SER A 60 -11.28 -0.42 -32.91
C SER A 60 -11.24 0.92 -32.14
N ARG A 61 -12.14 1.12 -31.16
CA ARG A 61 -12.01 2.24 -30.22
C ARG A 61 -11.44 1.73 -28.90
N ALA A 62 -10.20 2.15 -28.60
CA ALA A 62 -9.55 1.85 -27.34
C ALA A 62 -10.24 2.60 -26.20
N GLU A 63 -11.25 1.98 -25.59
CA GLU A 63 -11.67 2.36 -24.23
C GLU A 63 -10.45 2.17 -23.31
N GLY A 64 -10.02 3.26 -22.68
CA GLY A 64 -8.72 3.30 -22.00
C GLY A 64 -8.59 2.18 -20.97
N LEU A 65 -7.48 1.45 -21.03
CA LEU A 65 -7.14 0.38 -20.09
C LEU A 65 -6.88 0.97 -18.70
N GLY A 66 -7.95 1.30 -17.98
CA GLY A 66 -7.99 1.62 -16.55
C GLY A 66 -7.70 0.41 -15.67
N LEU A 67 -6.71 -0.42 -16.06
CA LEU A 67 -6.18 -1.55 -15.30
C LEU A 67 -5.33 -1.02 -14.14
N GLY A 68 -6.03 -0.42 -13.17
CA GLY A 68 -5.44 -0.08 -11.88
C GLY A 68 -5.12 -1.36 -11.11
N PHE A 69 -3.94 -1.93 -11.38
CA PHE A 69 -3.39 -3.18 -10.83
C PHE A 69 -3.18 -3.10 -9.30
N SER A 70 -4.28 -3.04 -8.57
CA SER A 70 -4.39 -3.11 -7.12
C SER A 70 -4.98 -4.50 -6.84
N PRO A 71 -4.13 -5.54 -6.78
CA PRO A 71 -3.35 -5.71 -5.55
C PRO A 71 -1.99 -6.42 -5.77
N ALA A 72 -1.02 -5.79 -6.45
CA ALA A 72 0.29 -6.40 -6.71
C ALA A 72 0.99 -7.02 -5.47
N TRP A 73 0.88 -6.38 -4.31
CA TRP A 73 1.44 -6.90 -3.07
C TRP A 73 0.79 -8.19 -2.59
N SER A 74 -0.49 -8.44 -2.90
CA SER A 74 -1.20 -9.64 -2.41
C SER A 74 -0.81 -10.87 -3.23
N LEU A 75 -0.54 -10.71 -4.52
CA LEU A 75 0.12 -11.73 -5.33
C LEU A 75 1.53 -12.04 -4.80
N ALA A 76 2.30 -11.01 -4.44
CA ALA A 76 3.60 -11.22 -3.81
C ALA A 76 3.53 -11.90 -2.42
N PHE A 77 2.41 -11.75 -1.70
CA PHE A 77 2.25 -12.28 -0.34
C PHE A 77 1.59 -13.66 -0.26
N PHE A 78 0.53 -13.88 -1.02
CA PHE A 78 -0.28 -15.11 -1.03
C PHE A 78 0.04 -16.03 -2.20
N GLY A 79 0.52 -15.50 -3.33
CA GLY A 79 0.72 -16.26 -4.57
C GLY A 79 -0.58 -16.89 -5.04
N GLU A 80 -0.54 -18.19 -5.33
CA GLU A 80 -1.72 -19.00 -5.73
C GLU A 80 -2.89 -18.88 -4.74
N ASP A 81 -2.61 -18.75 -3.44
CA ASP A 81 -3.62 -18.64 -2.37
C ASP A 81 -4.29 -17.25 -2.30
N CYS A 82 -4.05 -16.36 -3.27
CA CYS A 82 -4.57 -14.98 -3.29
C CYS A 82 -6.09 -14.88 -3.54
N PHE A 83 -6.72 -15.93 -4.10
CA PHE A 83 -8.14 -15.95 -4.43
C PHE A 83 -8.85 -17.16 -3.83
N ASN A 84 -10.00 -16.94 -3.19
CA ASN A 84 -10.85 -18.00 -2.65
C ASN A 84 -11.32 -18.95 -3.77
N LEU A 85 -11.49 -20.23 -3.45
CA LEU A 85 -11.99 -21.24 -4.38
C LEU A 85 -13.33 -20.85 -5.04
N GLU A 86 -14.21 -20.16 -4.31
CA GLU A 86 -15.48 -19.60 -4.82
C GLU A 86 -15.27 -18.64 -6.00
N VAL A 87 -14.25 -17.77 -5.93
CA VAL A 87 -13.92 -16.79 -6.97
C VAL A 87 -13.41 -17.51 -8.23
N ILE A 88 -12.58 -18.53 -8.03
CA ILE A 88 -12.02 -19.37 -9.10
C ILE A 88 -13.14 -20.16 -9.78
N GLN A 89 -14.00 -20.82 -9.01
CA GLN A 89 -15.16 -21.58 -9.54
C GLN A 89 -16.14 -20.67 -10.29
N TYR A 90 -16.43 -19.48 -9.77
CA TYR A 90 -17.28 -18.51 -10.46
C TYR A 90 -16.66 -18.06 -11.78
N ALA A 91 -15.36 -17.73 -11.80
CA ALA A 91 -14.64 -17.37 -13.03
C ALA A 91 -14.58 -18.52 -14.05
N VAL A 92 -14.51 -19.78 -13.61
CA VAL A 92 -14.63 -20.96 -14.47
C VAL A 92 -16.04 -21.07 -15.08
N ASN A 93 -17.08 -20.77 -14.31
CA ASN A 93 -18.48 -20.90 -14.74
C ASN A 93 -19.01 -19.79 -15.66
N LEU A 94 -18.42 -18.58 -15.62
CA LEU A 94 -18.72 -17.53 -16.59
C LEU A 94 -18.57 -18.03 -18.04
N GLY A 95 -19.46 -17.58 -18.93
CA GLY A 95 -19.47 -17.90 -20.36
C GLY A 95 -19.95 -19.30 -20.74
N GLN A 96 -20.32 -20.18 -19.80
CA GLN A 96 -20.73 -21.56 -20.13
C GLN A 96 -21.88 -21.66 -21.14
N HIS A 97 -22.73 -20.63 -21.23
CA HIS A 97 -23.81 -20.53 -22.21
C HIS A 97 -23.36 -20.33 -23.67
N THR A 98 -22.09 -19.98 -23.92
CA THR A 98 -21.58 -19.59 -25.26
C THR A 98 -20.89 -20.72 -26.03
N GLY A 99 -20.84 -21.94 -25.47
CA GLY A 99 -20.25 -23.14 -26.10
C GLY A 99 -18.71 -23.16 -26.15
N SER A 100 -18.07 -22.01 -26.38
CA SER A 100 -16.61 -21.82 -26.29
C SER A 100 -16.28 -20.52 -25.53
N PRO A 101 -16.21 -20.55 -24.19
CA PRO A 101 -16.04 -19.34 -23.38
C PRO A 101 -14.60 -18.83 -23.35
N CYS A 102 -14.26 -17.90 -24.25
CA CYS A 102 -13.01 -17.14 -24.18
C CYS A 102 -13.02 -16.11 -23.02
N LEU A 103 -11.84 -15.63 -22.62
CA LEU A 103 -11.68 -14.68 -21.50
C LEU A 103 -12.42 -13.35 -21.73
N ASP A 104 -12.61 -12.93 -22.99
CA ASP A 104 -13.32 -11.68 -23.30
C ASP A 104 -14.84 -11.80 -23.08
N VAL A 105 -15.46 -12.92 -23.48
CA VAL A 105 -16.87 -13.21 -23.16
C VAL A 105 -17.07 -13.27 -21.65
N LYS A 106 -16.18 -13.95 -20.92
CA LYS A 106 -16.20 -13.99 -19.44
C LYS A 106 -16.10 -12.59 -18.82
N THR A 107 -15.23 -11.74 -19.36
CA THR A 107 -15.05 -10.37 -18.89
C THR A 107 -16.26 -9.50 -19.20
N GLN A 108 -16.89 -9.65 -20.37
CA GLN A 108 -18.10 -8.91 -20.76
C GLN A 108 -19.31 -9.30 -19.88
N GLU A 109 -19.54 -10.59 -19.65
CA GLU A 109 -20.60 -11.09 -18.78
C GLU A 109 -20.42 -10.56 -17.35
N LEU A 110 -19.21 -10.66 -16.80
CA LEU A 110 -18.89 -10.14 -15.47
C LEU A 110 -19.06 -8.62 -15.37
N GLN A 111 -18.64 -7.87 -16.39
CA GLN A 111 -18.77 -6.41 -16.43
C GLN A 111 -20.25 -5.99 -16.49
N GLN A 112 -21.11 -6.77 -17.17
CA GLN A 112 -22.56 -6.56 -17.17
C GLN A 112 -23.17 -6.82 -15.77
N GLN A 113 -22.81 -7.93 -15.13
CA GLN A 113 -23.24 -8.27 -13.77
C GLN A 113 -22.78 -7.20 -12.75
N LEU A 114 -21.52 -6.79 -12.81
CA LEU A 114 -20.94 -5.75 -11.96
C LEU A 114 -21.63 -4.39 -12.16
N MET A 115 -21.99 -4.03 -13.40
CA MET A 115 -22.77 -2.83 -13.71
C MET A 115 -24.16 -2.88 -13.06
N ILE A 116 -24.88 -4.00 -13.22
CA ILE A 116 -26.22 -4.20 -12.66
C ILE A 116 -26.20 -4.07 -11.14
N GLU A 117 -25.30 -4.79 -10.47
CA GLU A 117 -25.27 -4.81 -9.00
C GLU A 117 -24.70 -3.51 -8.41
N THR A 118 -23.78 -2.84 -9.11
CA THR A 118 -23.38 -1.47 -8.75
C THR A 118 -24.54 -0.47 -8.90
N ARG A 119 -25.39 -0.62 -9.93
CA ARG A 119 -26.60 0.20 -10.10
C ARG A 119 -27.63 -0.09 -9.01
N ASN A 120 -27.78 -1.35 -8.62
CA ASN A 120 -28.66 -1.76 -7.51
C ASN A 120 -28.13 -1.21 -6.17
N LEU A 121 -26.84 -1.34 -5.86
CA LEU A 121 -26.23 -0.82 -4.63
C LEU A 121 -26.42 0.70 -4.50
N LYS A 122 -26.31 1.44 -5.60
CA LYS A 122 -26.60 2.88 -5.68
C LYS A 122 -28.09 3.20 -5.43
N LYS A 123 -29.03 2.38 -5.91
CA LYS A 123 -30.48 2.52 -5.61
C LYS A 123 -30.75 2.25 -4.12
N THR A 124 -30.30 1.10 -3.61
CA THR A 124 -30.51 0.66 -2.22
C THR A 124 -29.99 1.68 -1.23
N ARG A 125 -28.80 2.28 -1.46
CA ARG A 125 -28.28 3.35 -0.59
C ARG A 125 -29.14 4.61 -0.63
N LYS A 126 -29.57 5.08 -1.82
CA LYS A 126 -30.45 6.25 -1.93
C LYS A 126 -31.79 6.02 -1.21
N PHE A 127 -32.30 4.79 -1.19
CA PHE A 127 -33.50 4.43 -0.45
C PHE A 127 -33.25 4.38 1.07
N TYR A 128 -32.16 3.75 1.52
CA TYR A 128 -31.74 3.73 2.93
C TYR A 128 -31.57 5.14 3.50
N GLN A 129 -30.85 6.02 2.79
CA GLN A 129 -30.65 7.41 3.20
C GLN A 129 -31.98 8.19 3.33
N LYS A 130 -32.95 7.95 2.44
CA LYS A 130 -34.29 8.56 2.53
C LYS A 130 -35.08 8.05 3.74
N LEU A 131 -35.12 6.73 3.96
CA LEU A 131 -35.82 6.14 5.12
C LEU A 131 -35.17 6.55 6.45
N PHE A 132 -33.84 6.58 6.54
CA PHE A 132 -33.13 7.01 7.74
C PHE A 132 -33.44 8.48 8.09
N GLN A 133 -33.43 9.37 7.08
CA GLN A 133 -33.88 10.77 7.24
C GLN A 133 -35.37 10.91 7.57
N GLN A 134 -36.20 9.89 7.26
CA GLN A 134 -37.62 9.86 7.59
C GLN A 134 -37.84 9.34 9.02
N GLU A 135 -37.05 8.38 9.51
CA GLU A 135 -37.12 7.91 10.90
C GLU A 135 -36.67 8.98 11.90
N ILE A 136 -35.58 9.71 11.60
CA ILE A 136 -35.11 10.85 12.40
C ILE A 136 -36.21 11.92 12.60
N LYS A 137 -37.10 12.08 11.60
CA LYS A 137 -38.24 13.00 11.65
C LYS A 137 -39.47 12.37 12.32
N ASN A 138 -39.74 11.10 12.03
CA ASN A 138 -40.96 10.38 12.41
C ASN A 138 -40.60 9.13 13.23
N LYS A 139 -40.64 9.26 14.57
CA LYS A 139 -40.37 8.18 15.55
C LYS A 139 -41.47 7.10 15.57
N GLY A 140 -41.65 6.39 14.45
CA GLY A 140 -42.55 5.23 14.32
C GLY A 140 -41.79 3.90 14.39
N SER A 141 -42.41 2.89 15.00
CA SER A 141 -41.85 1.53 15.18
C SER A 141 -41.46 0.85 13.86
N ASP A 142 -42.32 0.98 12.85
CA ASP A 142 -42.31 0.10 11.68
C ASP A 142 -41.14 0.43 10.74
N ASN A 143 -40.71 1.70 10.74
CA ASN A 143 -39.53 2.17 10.03
C ASN A 143 -38.25 1.46 10.50
N LYS A 144 -38.11 1.16 11.80
CA LYS A 144 -36.93 0.49 12.35
C LYS A 144 -36.76 -0.93 11.82
N LEU A 145 -37.84 -1.69 11.73
CA LEU A 145 -37.83 -3.05 11.18
C LEU A 145 -37.53 -3.04 9.67
N MET A 146 -38.04 -2.03 8.95
CA MET A 146 -37.74 -1.85 7.53
C MET A 146 -36.27 -1.46 7.31
N LEU A 147 -35.71 -0.56 8.14
CA LEU A 147 -34.33 -0.11 8.06
C LEU A 147 -33.31 -1.18 8.44
N SER A 148 -33.57 -2.03 9.44
CA SER A 148 -32.67 -3.14 9.78
C SER A 148 -32.61 -4.19 8.66
N LYS A 149 -33.77 -4.55 8.07
CA LYS A 149 -33.84 -5.42 6.88
C LYS A 149 -33.10 -4.80 5.69
N LEU A 150 -33.22 -3.48 5.50
CA LEU A 150 -32.54 -2.76 4.42
C LEU A 150 -31.02 -2.60 4.65
N LYS A 151 -30.55 -2.44 5.91
CA LYS A 151 -29.11 -2.48 6.28
C LYS A 151 -28.52 -3.84 5.91
N SER A 152 -29.24 -4.93 6.20
CA SER A 152 -28.85 -6.29 5.80
C SER A 152 -28.73 -6.45 4.27
N GLN A 153 -29.76 -6.07 3.51
CA GLN A 153 -29.74 -6.15 2.04
C GLN A 153 -28.66 -5.24 1.41
N PHE A 154 -28.35 -4.10 2.03
CA PHE A 154 -27.27 -3.22 1.58
C PHE A 154 -25.88 -3.85 1.79
N GLU A 155 -25.62 -4.48 2.93
CA GLU A 155 -24.34 -5.13 3.21
C GLU A 155 -24.16 -6.47 2.45
N GLU A 156 -25.24 -7.20 2.18
CA GLU A 156 -25.26 -8.35 1.26
C GLU A 156 -24.85 -7.90 -0.16
N LEU A 157 -25.51 -6.87 -0.69
CA LEU A 157 -25.28 -6.36 -2.04
C LEU A 157 -23.89 -5.69 -2.17
N ARG A 158 -23.40 -5.04 -1.12
CA ARG A 158 -22.01 -4.58 -0.99
C ARG A 158 -21.05 -5.75 -1.11
N SER A 159 -21.29 -6.83 -0.35
CA SER A 159 -20.45 -8.03 -0.36
C SER A 159 -20.43 -8.70 -1.72
N LYS A 160 -21.59 -8.73 -2.43
CA LYS A 160 -21.70 -9.22 -3.81
C LYS A 160 -20.88 -8.38 -4.79
N VAL A 161 -20.94 -7.05 -4.72
CA VAL A 161 -20.11 -6.17 -5.58
C VAL A 161 -18.61 -6.39 -5.29
N VAL A 162 -18.21 -6.49 -4.02
CA VAL A 162 -16.82 -6.78 -3.62
C VAL A 162 -16.36 -8.17 -4.08
N PHE A 163 -17.25 -9.16 -4.14
CA PHE A 163 -16.97 -10.48 -4.71
C PHE A 163 -16.74 -10.39 -6.23
N LEU A 164 -17.61 -9.70 -6.98
CA LEU A 164 -17.46 -9.52 -8.43
C LEU A 164 -16.19 -8.72 -8.78
N ASP A 165 -15.82 -7.71 -7.97
CA ASP A 165 -14.51 -7.02 -8.06
C ASP A 165 -13.32 -7.99 -7.86
N CYS A 166 -13.44 -9.00 -6.98
CA CYS A 166 -12.42 -10.04 -6.82
C CYS A 166 -12.35 -10.97 -8.04
N VAL A 167 -13.49 -11.37 -8.62
CA VAL A 167 -13.54 -12.16 -9.86
C VAL A 167 -12.89 -11.38 -11.00
N LYS A 168 -13.14 -10.06 -11.10
CA LYS A 168 -12.58 -9.21 -12.16
C LYS A 168 -11.06 -9.20 -12.12
N LYS A 169 -10.47 -8.98 -10.95
CA LYS A 169 -9.01 -9.04 -10.75
C LYS A 169 -8.42 -10.40 -11.11
N TYR A 170 -9.13 -11.49 -10.83
CA TYR A 170 -8.70 -12.83 -11.22
C TYR A 170 -8.72 -13.03 -12.75
N LEU A 171 -9.76 -12.56 -13.46
CA LEU A 171 -9.78 -12.56 -14.94
C LEU A 171 -8.69 -11.66 -15.55
N GLU A 172 -8.40 -10.51 -14.93
CA GLU A 172 -7.31 -9.61 -15.35
C GLU A 172 -5.93 -10.28 -15.24
N ILE A 173 -5.71 -11.13 -14.23
CA ILE A 173 -4.48 -11.93 -14.09
C ILE A 173 -4.44 -13.08 -15.11
N LEU A 174 -5.56 -13.79 -15.32
CA LEU A 174 -5.63 -14.88 -16.32
C LEU A 174 -5.38 -14.39 -17.76
N ARG A 175 -5.65 -13.12 -18.06
CA ARG A 175 -5.29 -12.49 -19.34
C ARG A 175 -3.79 -12.31 -19.55
N VAL A 176 -3.02 -12.06 -18.48
CA VAL A 176 -1.55 -12.02 -18.55
C VAL A 176 -1.01 -13.43 -18.80
N ASP A 177 -1.50 -14.42 -18.05
CA ASP A 177 -1.08 -15.83 -18.19
C ASP A 177 -1.55 -16.50 -19.50
N GLN A 178 -2.52 -15.91 -20.23
CA GLN A 178 -3.01 -16.40 -21.52
C GLN A 178 -1.87 -16.55 -22.55
N TRP A 179 -0.88 -15.65 -22.52
CA TRP A 179 0.27 -15.62 -23.42
C TRP A 179 1.51 -16.34 -22.84
N GLY A 180 1.37 -16.97 -21.68
CA GLY A 180 2.45 -17.70 -21.01
C GLY A 180 2.82 -19.02 -21.71
N LEU A 181 4.12 -19.27 -21.80
CA LEU A 181 4.74 -20.45 -22.39
C LEU A 181 4.70 -21.66 -21.45
N GLU A 182 4.70 -22.86 -22.02
CA GLU A 182 4.86 -24.10 -21.25
C GLU A 182 6.23 -24.18 -20.59
N VAL A 183 6.29 -24.78 -19.39
CA VAL A 183 7.48 -24.75 -18.51
C VAL A 183 8.71 -25.39 -19.15
N SER A 184 8.53 -26.37 -20.05
CA SER A 184 9.63 -27.01 -20.78
C SER A 184 10.22 -26.17 -21.92
N LEU A 185 9.57 -25.08 -22.33
CA LEU A 185 10.10 -24.17 -23.35
C LEU A 185 11.06 -23.12 -22.75
N LEU A 186 10.94 -22.87 -21.44
CA LEU A 186 11.65 -21.79 -20.74
C LEU A 186 13.19 -21.95 -20.72
N PRO A 187 13.78 -23.16 -20.59
CA PRO A 187 15.24 -23.30 -20.67
C PRO A 187 15.80 -22.97 -22.05
N SER A 188 15.05 -23.24 -23.12
CA SER A 188 15.43 -22.84 -24.48
C SER A 188 15.30 -21.32 -24.68
N LEU A 189 14.22 -20.70 -24.18
CA LEU A 189 14.07 -19.23 -24.19
C LEU A 189 15.23 -18.53 -23.45
N ALA A 190 15.66 -19.06 -22.30
CA ALA A 190 16.72 -18.50 -21.48
C ALA A 190 18.12 -18.53 -22.13
N VAL A 191 18.36 -19.42 -23.10
CA VAL A 191 19.66 -19.67 -23.72
C VAL A 191 19.74 -19.20 -25.18
N CYS A 192 18.59 -19.02 -25.85
CA CYS A 192 18.54 -18.64 -27.26
C CYS A 192 19.07 -17.21 -27.52
N GLY A 193 19.79 -17.02 -28.64
CA GLY A 193 20.36 -15.72 -29.03
C GLY A 193 19.31 -14.63 -29.31
N ALA A 194 19.72 -13.36 -29.31
CA ALA A 194 18.86 -12.26 -29.69
C ALA A 194 18.35 -12.42 -31.14
N GLY A 195 17.09 -12.08 -31.39
CA GLY A 195 16.44 -12.22 -32.71
C GLY A 195 16.13 -13.65 -33.16
N SER A 196 16.47 -14.69 -32.38
CA SER A 196 16.03 -16.07 -32.63
C SER A 196 14.98 -16.50 -31.61
N LEU A 197 13.93 -17.16 -32.11
CA LEU A 197 12.79 -17.71 -31.35
C LEU A 197 12.46 -19.16 -31.78
N ASP A 198 13.47 -19.93 -32.22
CA ASP A 198 13.35 -21.39 -32.27
C ASP A 198 13.43 -21.95 -30.84
N ILE A 199 12.27 -22.06 -30.20
CA ILE A 199 12.14 -22.46 -28.79
C ILE A 199 11.73 -23.94 -28.73
N GLN A 200 12.65 -24.78 -28.27
CA GLN A 200 12.48 -26.23 -28.20
C GLN A 200 12.28 -26.72 -26.77
N SER A 201 11.58 -27.84 -26.60
CA SER A 201 11.30 -28.42 -25.28
C SER A 201 12.56 -29.01 -24.65
N SER A 202 12.95 -28.50 -23.49
CA SER A 202 14.13 -28.91 -22.72
C SER A 202 13.84 -28.96 -21.21
N GLU A 203 14.41 -29.94 -20.52
CA GLU A 203 14.38 -30.04 -19.06
C GLU A 203 15.78 -29.92 -18.44
N ASP A 204 16.57 -28.94 -18.91
CA ASP A 204 17.90 -28.67 -18.34
C ASP A 204 17.81 -28.16 -16.87
N PRO A 205 18.24 -28.96 -15.87
CA PRO A 205 18.14 -28.61 -14.46
C PRO A 205 19.15 -27.53 -14.02
N SER A 206 20.14 -27.20 -14.87
CA SER A 206 21.09 -26.10 -14.61
C SER A 206 20.46 -24.73 -14.83
N VAL A 207 19.47 -24.65 -15.73
CA VAL A 207 18.74 -23.41 -16.04
C VAL A 207 17.56 -23.24 -15.08
N LEU A 208 16.72 -24.26 -14.91
CA LEU A 208 15.56 -24.25 -13.99
C LEU A 208 15.38 -25.60 -13.30
N SER A 209 15.45 -25.60 -11.96
CA SER A 209 15.28 -26.78 -11.11
C SER A 209 13.98 -26.72 -10.32
N PHE A 210 13.17 -27.77 -10.44
CA PHE A 210 11.87 -27.90 -9.80
C PHE A 210 11.87 -29.01 -8.76
N GLY A 211 11.08 -28.83 -7.70
CA GLY A 211 10.79 -29.84 -6.69
C GLY A 211 9.29 -30.13 -6.62
N THR A 212 8.91 -31.19 -5.93
CA THR A 212 7.50 -31.51 -5.66
C THR A 212 7.11 -31.08 -4.25
N SER A 213 6.16 -30.16 -4.14
CA SER A 213 5.63 -29.68 -2.85
C SER A 213 4.11 -29.74 -2.85
N LYS A 214 3.51 -30.45 -1.88
CA LYS A 214 2.06 -30.72 -1.83
C LYS A 214 1.48 -31.31 -3.14
N GLY A 215 2.28 -32.10 -3.87
CA GLY A 215 1.90 -32.67 -5.17
C GLY A 215 2.03 -31.73 -6.38
N LYS A 216 2.32 -30.43 -6.19
CA LYS A 216 2.61 -29.48 -7.29
C LYS A 216 4.11 -29.42 -7.60
N ARG A 217 4.46 -29.24 -8.87
CA ARG A 217 5.82 -28.95 -9.35
C ARG A 217 6.11 -27.46 -9.08
N THR A 218 7.05 -27.14 -8.20
CA THR A 218 7.36 -25.76 -7.78
C THR A 218 8.84 -25.44 -7.96
N LEU A 219 9.14 -24.22 -8.40
CA LEU A 219 10.49 -23.75 -8.68
C LEU A 219 11.34 -23.66 -7.39
N GLN A 220 12.52 -24.29 -7.40
CA GLN A 220 13.43 -24.36 -6.24
C GLN A 220 14.71 -23.56 -6.45
N ALA A 221 15.31 -23.61 -7.64
CA ALA A 221 16.41 -22.72 -8.02
C ALA A 221 16.50 -22.57 -9.54
N GLY A 222 17.14 -21.51 -10.02
CA GLY A 222 17.44 -21.33 -11.44
C GLY A 222 18.66 -20.44 -11.68
N SER A 223 19.23 -20.51 -12.89
CA SER A 223 20.22 -19.53 -13.33
C SER A 223 19.58 -18.14 -13.46
N PRO A 224 20.34 -17.03 -13.45
CA PRO A 224 19.78 -15.69 -13.61
C PRO A 224 18.88 -15.55 -14.85
N LEU A 225 19.29 -16.13 -15.98
CA LEU A 225 18.53 -16.14 -17.23
C LEU A 225 17.32 -17.08 -17.17
N GLY A 226 17.42 -18.23 -16.48
CA GLY A 226 16.30 -19.12 -16.25
C GLY A 226 15.19 -18.46 -15.42
N LEU A 227 15.57 -17.75 -14.35
CA LEU A 227 14.61 -16.97 -13.53
C LEU A 227 13.98 -15.82 -14.34
N MET A 228 14.73 -15.16 -15.23
CA MET A 228 14.15 -14.17 -16.15
C MET A 228 13.19 -14.81 -17.16
N ALA A 229 13.53 -15.96 -17.74
CA ALA A 229 12.63 -16.70 -18.63
C ALA A 229 11.34 -17.16 -17.94
N TYR A 230 11.38 -17.48 -16.64
CA TYR A 230 10.19 -17.88 -15.88
C TYR A 230 9.16 -16.75 -15.68
N LEU A 231 9.49 -15.48 -15.99
CA LEU A 231 8.49 -14.41 -16.13
C LEU A 231 7.49 -14.67 -17.27
N TYR A 232 7.89 -15.47 -18.26
CA TYR A 232 7.08 -15.88 -19.41
C TYR A 232 6.38 -17.23 -19.18
N ALA A 233 6.47 -17.81 -17.98
CA ALA A 233 5.83 -19.09 -17.69
C ALA A 233 4.31 -18.95 -17.63
N ARG A 234 3.59 -19.94 -18.17
CA ARG A 234 2.16 -20.11 -17.94
C ARG A 234 1.89 -20.27 -16.44
N ASN A 235 1.00 -19.42 -15.91
CA ASN A 235 0.69 -19.22 -14.48
C ASN A 235 1.70 -18.36 -13.68
N ALA A 236 2.69 -17.70 -14.30
CA ALA A 236 3.60 -16.79 -13.60
C ALA A 236 2.87 -15.63 -12.90
N ALA A 237 1.74 -15.16 -13.44
CA ALA A 237 0.95 -14.11 -12.80
C ALA A 237 0.07 -14.67 -11.66
N VAL A 238 -0.61 -15.81 -11.86
CA VAL A 238 -1.39 -16.51 -10.82
C VAL A 238 -0.53 -16.99 -9.63
N GLU A 239 0.69 -17.49 -9.87
CA GLU A 239 1.64 -17.84 -8.78
C GLU A 239 2.15 -16.61 -8.00
N GLY A 240 1.88 -15.40 -8.50
CA GLY A 240 2.49 -14.14 -8.06
C GLY A 240 4.00 -14.07 -8.33
N TYR A 241 4.52 -14.92 -9.22
CA TYR A 241 5.95 -15.01 -9.54
C TYR A 241 6.47 -13.66 -10.04
N ILE A 242 5.71 -12.97 -10.91
CA ILE A 242 6.09 -11.68 -11.49
C ILE A 242 6.39 -10.67 -10.37
N GLN A 243 5.49 -10.47 -9.41
CA GLN A 243 5.70 -9.50 -8.32
C GLN A 243 6.76 -9.98 -7.32
N GLN A 244 6.84 -11.28 -7.06
CA GLN A 244 7.92 -11.87 -6.24
C GLN A 244 9.30 -11.63 -6.87
N PHE A 245 9.41 -11.74 -8.19
CA PHE A 245 10.62 -11.47 -8.97
C PHE A 245 10.92 -9.98 -8.99
N LEU A 246 9.96 -9.11 -9.32
CA LEU A 246 10.14 -7.66 -9.37
C LEU A 246 10.60 -7.05 -8.02
N TYR A 247 10.24 -7.67 -6.89
CA TYR A 247 10.75 -7.28 -5.58
C TYR A 247 12.11 -7.90 -5.21
N SER A 248 12.61 -8.93 -5.89
CA SER A 248 13.80 -9.69 -5.47
C SER A 248 14.92 -9.85 -6.51
N TYR A 249 14.71 -9.54 -7.80
CA TYR A 249 15.69 -9.76 -8.86
C TYR A 249 17.03 -9.04 -8.64
N ARG A 250 17.01 -7.92 -7.90
CA ARG A 250 18.18 -7.08 -7.58
C ARG A 250 19.24 -7.79 -6.72
N PHE A 251 18.98 -9.01 -6.23
CA PHE A 251 20.00 -9.89 -5.65
C PHE A 251 20.88 -10.61 -6.69
N PHE A 252 20.50 -10.63 -7.98
CA PHE A 252 21.22 -11.37 -9.04
C PHE A 252 21.24 -10.71 -10.43
N CYS A 253 20.40 -9.69 -10.67
CA CYS A 253 20.27 -9.00 -11.95
C CYS A 253 20.09 -7.48 -11.72
N THR A 254 20.56 -6.65 -12.65
CA THR A 254 20.36 -5.19 -12.61
C THR A 254 19.16 -4.80 -13.49
N PRO A 255 18.52 -3.63 -13.30
CA PRO A 255 17.41 -3.19 -14.13
C PRO A 255 17.74 -3.22 -15.63
N GLU A 256 18.96 -2.83 -15.98
CA GLU A 256 19.42 -2.70 -17.37
C GLU A 256 19.54 -4.08 -18.04
N LYS A 257 20.03 -5.08 -17.31
CA LYS A 257 20.08 -6.48 -17.77
C LYS A 257 18.70 -7.12 -17.87
N LEU A 258 17.77 -6.76 -16.98
CA LEU A 258 16.38 -7.23 -17.05
C LEU A 258 15.65 -6.63 -18.26
N LEU A 259 15.83 -5.33 -18.51
CA LEU A 259 15.28 -4.67 -19.71
C LEU A 259 15.85 -5.30 -20.99
N GLN A 260 17.17 -5.46 -21.07
CA GLN A 260 17.81 -6.12 -22.21
C GLN A 260 17.26 -7.54 -22.44
N PHE A 261 17.07 -8.33 -21.39
CA PHE A 261 16.48 -9.67 -21.55
C PHE A 261 15.06 -9.61 -22.13
N ILE A 262 14.24 -8.64 -21.69
CA ILE A 262 12.86 -8.48 -22.17
C ILE A 262 12.80 -7.99 -23.62
N THR A 263 13.74 -7.15 -24.07
CA THR A 263 13.85 -6.73 -25.48
C THR A 263 14.41 -7.85 -26.36
N ASP A 264 15.50 -8.52 -25.94
CA ASP A 264 16.13 -9.63 -26.66
C ASP A 264 15.23 -10.89 -26.74
N LYS A 265 14.14 -10.90 -25.96
CA LYS A 265 13.10 -11.94 -25.87
C LYS A 265 11.69 -11.32 -25.93
N PHE A 266 11.49 -10.33 -26.80
CA PHE A 266 10.18 -9.70 -26.97
C PHE A 266 9.15 -10.66 -27.61
N ILE A 267 8.16 -11.09 -26.83
CA ILE A 267 7.05 -11.95 -27.26
C ILE A 267 5.75 -11.17 -27.12
N GLY A 268 5.62 -10.09 -27.91
CA GLY A 268 4.41 -9.29 -28.09
C GLY A 268 3.68 -8.99 -26.77
N ALA A 269 2.46 -9.54 -26.64
CA ALA A 269 1.60 -9.31 -25.48
C ALA A 269 2.25 -9.68 -24.13
N ALA A 270 2.91 -10.82 -24.01
CA ALA A 270 3.52 -11.25 -22.76
C ALA A 270 4.61 -10.26 -22.27
N SER A 271 5.43 -9.75 -23.19
CA SER A 271 6.46 -8.75 -22.85
C SER A 271 5.85 -7.38 -22.55
N LEU A 272 4.79 -6.97 -23.25
CA LEU A 272 4.12 -5.68 -23.00
C LEU A 272 3.39 -5.66 -21.66
N ASP A 273 2.73 -6.76 -21.29
CA ASP A 273 2.02 -6.87 -20.02
C ASP A 273 3.02 -6.97 -18.85
N LEU A 274 4.16 -7.66 -19.03
CA LEU A 274 5.29 -7.66 -18.09
C LEU A 274 5.91 -6.26 -17.90
N LEU A 275 6.16 -5.52 -18.99
CA LEU A 275 6.63 -4.14 -18.94
C LEU A 275 5.61 -3.22 -18.24
N HIS A 276 4.31 -3.40 -18.52
CA HIS A 276 3.25 -2.63 -17.86
C HIS A 276 3.26 -2.84 -16.32
N ILE A 277 3.37 -4.10 -15.87
CA ILE A 277 3.45 -4.43 -14.43
C ILE A 277 4.73 -3.84 -13.82
N TRP A 278 5.89 -3.99 -14.49
CA TRP A 278 7.17 -3.49 -13.95
C TRP A 278 7.21 -1.96 -13.85
N ILE A 279 6.75 -1.24 -14.87
CA ILE A 279 6.60 0.22 -14.81
C ILE A 279 5.63 0.58 -13.69
N THR A 280 4.44 -0.04 -13.62
CA THR A 280 3.41 0.28 -12.62
C THR A 280 3.91 0.09 -11.18
N ASP A 281 4.50 -1.07 -10.87
CA ASP A 281 4.91 -1.41 -9.51
C ASP A 281 6.19 -0.70 -9.07
N CYS A 282 7.20 -0.61 -9.95
CA CYS A 282 8.57 -0.21 -9.59
C CYS A 282 9.00 1.17 -10.11
N LYS A 283 8.10 1.96 -10.72
CA LYS A 283 8.42 3.28 -11.33
C LYS A 283 9.38 4.14 -10.50
N ARG A 284 9.06 4.29 -9.21
CA ARG A 284 9.75 5.19 -8.27
C ARG A 284 11.21 4.77 -7.98
N VAL A 285 11.57 3.52 -8.26
CA VAL A 285 12.87 2.91 -7.91
C VAL A 285 13.72 2.56 -9.14
N ASP A 286 13.11 2.05 -10.20
CA ASP A 286 13.83 1.66 -11.43
C ASP A 286 13.75 2.73 -12.52
N PHE A 287 12.60 3.38 -12.71
CA PHE A 287 12.38 4.35 -13.78
C PHE A 287 12.39 5.80 -13.28
N ASN A 288 13.30 6.12 -12.35
CA ASN A 288 13.50 7.49 -11.86
C ASN A 288 14.37 8.30 -12.84
N PRO A 289 13.82 9.29 -13.57
CA PRO A 289 14.54 9.97 -14.65
C PRO A 289 15.80 10.71 -14.18
N GLN A 290 15.83 11.13 -12.90
CA GLN A 290 16.93 11.91 -12.34
C GLN A 290 18.18 11.07 -12.01
N ARG A 291 18.08 9.74 -11.98
CA ARG A 291 19.19 8.83 -11.62
C ARG A 291 19.45 7.73 -12.65
N LYS A 292 18.42 7.25 -13.36
CA LYS A 292 18.50 6.10 -14.29
C LYS A 292 18.08 6.49 -15.71
N SER A 293 18.57 7.64 -16.19
CA SER A 293 18.24 8.18 -17.53
C SER A 293 18.45 7.16 -18.64
N SER A 294 19.55 6.39 -18.62
CA SER A 294 19.86 5.40 -19.65
C SER A 294 18.87 4.22 -19.72
N LEU A 295 18.31 3.77 -18.59
CA LEU A 295 17.29 2.72 -18.57
C LEU A 295 15.97 3.22 -19.20
N VAL A 296 15.61 4.45 -18.84
CA VAL A 296 14.42 5.16 -19.36
C VAL A 296 14.57 5.39 -20.86
N GLU A 297 15.69 5.97 -21.30
CA GLU A 297 16.05 6.21 -22.70
C GLU A 297 16.11 4.92 -23.54
N THR A 298 16.66 3.82 -23.01
CA THR A 298 16.69 2.52 -23.71
C THR A 298 15.27 1.99 -23.95
N LEU A 299 14.41 2.07 -22.95
CA LEU A 299 13.01 1.66 -23.04
C LEU A 299 12.20 2.58 -23.98
N GLU A 300 12.42 3.89 -23.92
CA GLU A 300 11.76 4.87 -24.79
C GLU A 300 12.15 4.65 -26.26
N ASN A 301 13.44 4.42 -26.55
CA ASN A 301 13.90 4.12 -27.90
C ASN A 301 13.31 2.80 -28.43
N PHE A 302 13.30 1.73 -27.63
CA PHE A 302 12.70 0.45 -27.99
C PHE A 302 11.18 0.56 -28.26
N LEU A 303 10.45 1.26 -27.38
CA LEU A 303 9.00 1.45 -27.54
C LEU A 303 8.66 2.24 -28.82
N ASN A 304 9.41 3.28 -29.16
CA ASN A 304 9.20 4.07 -30.38
C ASN A 304 9.63 3.33 -31.67
N ALA A 305 10.73 2.56 -31.63
CA ALA A 305 11.30 1.93 -32.81
C ALA A 305 10.64 0.59 -33.18
N GLU A 306 10.31 -0.25 -32.19
CA GLU A 306 9.90 -1.64 -32.42
C GLU A 306 8.46 -1.95 -31.99
N VAL A 307 7.95 -1.30 -30.94
CA VAL A 307 6.62 -1.61 -30.40
C VAL A 307 5.51 -0.78 -31.04
N ILE A 308 5.57 0.55 -30.95
CA ILE A 308 4.49 1.46 -31.39
C ILE A 308 4.09 1.27 -32.88
N PRO A 309 5.01 0.97 -33.82
CA PRO A 309 4.62 0.65 -35.20
C PRO A 309 3.77 -0.63 -35.37
N VAL A 310 3.65 -1.47 -34.34
CA VAL A 310 3.02 -2.80 -34.38
C VAL A 310 1.87 -2.94 -33.35
N ASP A 311 2.01 -2.35 -32.16
CA ASP A 311 1.02 -2.41 -31.08
C ASP A 311 0.89 -1.05 -30.35
N GLY A 312 -0.28 -0.43 -30.42
CA GLY A 312 -0.60 0.84 -29.77
C GLY A 312 -0.52 0.83 -28.24
N ARG A 313 -0.42 -0.34 -27.59
CA ARG A 313 -0.06 -0.43 -26.16
C ARG A 313 1.31 0.20 -25.86
N GLY A 314 2.21 0.31 -26.84
CA GLY A 314 3.47 1.04 -26.70
C GLY A 314 3.28 2.51 -26.31
N GLU A 315 2.27 3.19 -26.86
CA GLU A 315 1.94 4.58 -26.50
C GLU A 315 1.45 4.68 -25.05
N VAL A 316 0.67 3.69 -24.60
CA VAL A 316 0.18 3.58 -23.22
C VAL A 316 1.35 3.36 -22.26
N LEU A 317 2.36 2.57 -22.64
CA LEU A 317 3.58 2.38 -21.85
C LEU A 317 4.43 3.66 -21.77
N LEU A 318 4.59 4.40 -22.86
CA LEU A 318 5.27 5.71 -22.83
C LEU A 318 4.51 6.72 -21.95
N ALA A 319 3.19 6.82 -22.07
CA ALA A 319 2.38 7.67 -21.21
C ALA A 319 2.47 7.26 -19.73
N ALA A 320 2.47 5.95 -19.45
CA ALA A 320 2.71 5.40 -18.12
C ALA A 320 4.12 5.73 -17.60
N LEU A 321 5.14 5.75 -18.46
CA LEU A 321 6.54 6.08 -18.13
C LEU A 321 6.76 7.58 -17.88
N HIS A 322 6.18 8.47 -18.70
CA HIS A 322 6.33 9.93 -18.54
C HIS A 322 5.41 10.57 -17.48
N SER A 323 4.31 9.90 -17.09
CA SER A 323 3.38 10.43 -16.08
C SER A 323 4.07 10.83 -14.76
N PRO A 324 3.63 11.88 -14.04
CA PRO A 324 4.17 12.14 -12.70
C PRO A 324 3.93 10.92 -11.79
N PRO A 325 4.90 10.52 -10.94
CA PRO A 325 4.83 9.27 -10.15
C PRO A 325 3.63 9.31 -9.21
N SER A 326 2.58 8.57 -9.57
CA SER A 326 1.22 9.05 -9.32
C SER A 326 0.86 9.13 -7.83
N THR A 327 0.24 10.26 -7.46
CA THR A 327 -0.26 10.52 -6.09
C THR A 327 -1.72 10.08 -5.92
N THR A 328 -2.19 9.15 -6.76
CA THR A 328 -3.57 8.63 -6.85
C THR A 328 -4.03 7.84 -5.61
N TRP A 329 -3.23 7.86 -4.55
CA TRP A 329 -3.54 7.29 -3.23
C TRP A 329 -4.15 8.33 -2.27
N ILE A 330 -4.06 9.64 -2.57
CA ILE A 330 -4.55 10.72 -1.68
C ILE A 330 -5.95 11.24 -2.09
N GLN A 331 -6.32 11.16 -3.37
CA GLN A 331 -7.68 11.46 -3.86
C GLN A 331 -8.09 10.43 -4.92
N GLY A 332 -9.22 9.75 -4.71
CA GLY A 332 -9.78 8.80 -5.68
C GLY A 332 -10.68 7.73 -5.06
N ARG A 333 -10.19 7.00 -4.04
CA ARG A 333 -11.02 6.03 -3.27
C ARG A 333 -11.65 6.68 -2.04
N GLY A 334 -12.26 7.85 -2.23
CA GLY A 334 -13.14 8.46 -1.23
C GLY A 334 -14.23 7.46 -0.86
N SER A 335 -14.40 7.18 0.44
CA SER A 335 -15.11 5.99 0.89
C SER A 335 -16.57 5.99 0.47
N LEU A 336 -16.88 5.16 -0.53
CA LEU A 336 -18.25 4.95 -0.99
C LEU A 336 -19.06 4.10 0.01
N ILE A 337 -18.45 3.60 1.09
CA ILE A 337 -19.02 2.54 1.95
C ILE A 337 -18.55 2.59 3.43
N SER A 338 -18.27 3.78 3.96
CA SER A 338 -18.20 4.00 5.41
C SER A 338 -19.38 4.85 5.84
N PHE A 339 -20.25 4.29 6.68
CA PHE A 339 -20.99 5.09 7.64
C PHE A 339 -20.04 5.42 8.79
N GLU A 340 -20.11 6.63 9.31
CA GLU A 340 -19.66 6.92 10.66
C GLU A 340 -20.75 6.34 11.59
N GLU A 341 -20.40 5.34 12.40
CA GLU A 341 -21.33 4.71 13.33
C GLU A 341 -21.33 5.48 14.66
N ASP A 342 -21.96 6.66 14.66
CA ASP A 342 -22.40 7.35 15.87
C ASP A 342 -23.77 6.80 16.29
N GLU A 343 -23.79 5.84 17.22
CA GLU A 343 -24.99 5.47 17.97
C GLU A 343 -24.64 5.24 19.46
N ASP A 344 -25.35 5.97 20.33
CA ASP A 344 -25.43 5.89 21.79
C ASP A 344 -24.15 5.87 22.66
N SER A 345 -23.77 7.08 23.11
CA SER A 345 -23.42 7.29 24.52
C SER A 345 -24.16 8.51 25.10
N THR A 346 -25.17 8.26 25.93
CA THR A 346 -25.98 9.31 26.58
C THR A 346 -25.23 9.99 27.73
N GLY A 347 -25.17 11.33 27.77
CA GLY A 347 -24.58 12.01 28.94
C GLY A 347 -24.37 13.53 28.88
N VAL A 348 -25.41 14.30 29.24
CA VAL A 348 -25.35 15.68 29.78
C VAL A 348 -24.96 16.82 28.80
N HIS A 349 -25.65 17.95 28.91
CA HIS A 349 -25.46 19.16 28.10
C HIS A 349 -24.39 20.11 28.65
N SER A 350 -23.75 20.87 27.75
CA SER A 350 -23.46 22.30 27.99
C SER A 350 -23.71 23.10 26.70
N SER A 351 -24.60 24.08 26.77
CA SER A 351 -25.03 24.91 25.62
C SER A 351 -24.16 26.16 25.46
N ILE A 352 -23.94 26.57 24.19
CA ILE A 352 -23.71 27.94 23.64
C ILE A 352 -23.04 27.76 22.26
N GLY A 353 -23.50 28.33 21.14
CA GLY A 353 -24.75 29.04 20.84
C GLY A 353 -24.81 29.40 19.34
N ASP A 354 -25.95 29.22 18.68
CA ASP A 354 -26.10 29.43 17.22
C ASP A 354 -26.35 30.90 16.84
N LEU A 355 -25.54 31.45 15.93
CA LEU A 355 -25.82 32.68 15.17
C LEU A 355 -25.48 32.56 13.67
N GLY A 356 -26.09 31.58 13.02
CA GLY A 356 -26.86 31.74 11.78
C GLY A 356 -26.54 32.86 10.76
N ARG A 357 -26.01 32.40 9.62
CA ARG A 357 -26.46 32.69 8.22
C ARG A 357 -26.14 34.04 7.52
N LYS A 358 -25.86 33.86 6.22
CA LYS A 358 -26.11 34.73 5.05
C LYS A 358 -25.38 36.08 4.93
N TRP A 359 -24.60 36.21 3.85
CA TRP A 359 -24.71 37.37 2.94
C TRP A 359 -24.59 36.95 1.46
N ARG A 360 -25.60 37.35 0.68
CA ARG A 360 -25.71 37.53 -0.79
C ARG A 360 -26.73 38.67 -0.94
N LEU A 361 -26.70 39.61 -1.88
CA LEU A 361 -25.77 39.99 -2.95
C LEU A 361 -25.58 41.52 -2.88
N SER A 362 -24.76 42.11 -3.76
CA SER A 362 -25.16 43.30 -4.54
C SER A 362 -24.34 43.43 -5.83
N ARG A 363 -24.92 44.06 -6.85
CA ARG A 363 -24.34 44.36 -8.17
C ARG A 363 -24.56 45.85 -8.45
N GLY A 364 -23.50 46.59 -8.80
CA GLY A 364 -23.67 47.96 -9.29
C GLY A 364 -22.39 48.78 -9.38
N VAL A 365 -22.24 49.48 -10.50
CA VAL A 365 -21.33 50.61 -10.77
C VAL A 365 -19.82 50.32 -10.79
N GLU A 366 -19.28 50.29 -12.00
CA GLU A 366 -17.86 50.51 -12.32
C GLU A 366 -17.57 52.03 -12.39
N PRO A 367 -16.32 52.52 -12.23
CA PRO A 367 -15.41 52.49 -13.38
C PRO A 367 -13.89 52.35 -13.12
N LYS A 368 -13.22 51.72 -14.10
CA LYS A 368 -11.88 52.05 -14.64
C LYS A 368 -10.55 51.71 -13.91
N ASP A 369 -9.72 51.04 -14.72
CA ASP A 369 -8.28 51.30 -14.95
C ASP A 369 -7.27 51.05 -13.81
N LYS A 370 -7.04 49.76 -13.52
CA LYS A 370 -5.68 49.20 -13.38
C LYS A 370 -5.63 47.72 -13.80
N THR A 371 -4.50 47.30 -14.34
CA THR A 371 -4.25 45.95 -14.87
C THR A 371 -4.12 44.90 -13.76
N PHE A 372 -5.09 43.99 -13.67
CA PHE A 372 -5.02 42.83 -12.77
C PHE A 372 -4.51 41.59 -13.51
N SER A 373 -3.40 41.03 -13.02
CA SER A 373 -2.86 39.76 -13.51
C SER A 373 -3.59 38.56 -12.90
N ILE A 374 -4.04 37.62 -13.73
CA ILE A 374 -4.79 36.42 -13.31
C ILE A 374 -3.80 35.36 -12.80
N ALA A 375 -3.20 35.62 -11.63
CA ALA A 375 -2.14 34.79 -11.05
C ALA A 375 -2.39 34.37 -9.58
N THR A 376 -3.44 34.85 -8.93
CA THR A 376 -3.71 34.68 -7.49
C THR A 376 -4.98 33.89 -7.15
N ALA A 377 -5.63 33.28 -8.16
CA ALA A 377 -6.91 32.57 -8.02
C ALA A 377 -6.82 31.04 -8.18
N LEU A 378 -5.61 30.46 -8.17
CA LEU A 378 -5.38 29.02 -8.27
C LEU A 378 -4.70 28.49 -6.99
N PRO A 379 -5.10 27.32 -6.46
CA PRO A 379 -4.36 26.64 -5.40
C PRO A 379 -2.98 26.20 -5.95
N MET A 380 -1.90 26.76 -5.41
CA MET A 380 -0.54 26.41 -5.85
C MET A 380 -0.21 24.95 -5.51
N PRO A 381 0.28 24.14 -6.46
CA PRO A 381 0.72 22.77 -6.19
C PRO A 381 2.04 22.79 -5.42
N PHE A 382 2.01 22.45 -4.13
CA PHE A 382 3.20 22.40 -3.27
C PHE A 382 4.09 21.17 -3.55
N TYR A 383 4.88 21.25 -4.61
CA TYR A 383 6.05 20.41 -4.85
C TYR A 383 7.21 21.28 -5.32
N GLY A 384 8.37 21.20 -4.64
CA GLY A 384 9.63 21.75 -5.17
C GLY A 384 10.33 22.90 -4.44
N SER A 385 10.42 22.91 -3.11
CA SER A 385 11.65 23.36 -2.40
C SER A 385 11.56 23.06 -0.90
N LEU A 386 12.41 22.16 -0.38
CA LEU A 386 12.46 21.80 1.05
C LEU A 386 13.90 21.69 1.60
N VAL A 387 14.88 22.29 0.91
CA VAL A 387 16.30 22.27 1.30
C VAL A 387 16.94 23.68 1.28
N ALA A 388 16.48 24.57 0.40
CA ALA A 388 17.02 25.93 0.25
C ALA A 388 16.34 26.97 1.17
N GLY A 389 16.38 26.74 2.49
CA GLY A 389 15.71 27.59 3.48
C GLY A 389 16.36 27.65 4.87
N LEU A 390 17.64 27.29 4.98
CA LEU A 390 18.36 27.15 6.26
C LEU A 390 19.63 28.02 6.34
N SER A 391 19.51 29.31 6.05
CA SER A 391 20.57 30.30 6.31
C SER A 391 20.02 31.71 6.49
N SER A 392 20.41 32.37 7.58
CA SER A 392 20.28 33.81 7.86
C SER A 392 18.95 34.53 7.53
N VAL A 393 18.16 34.80 8.56
CA VAL A 393 18.10 36.12 9.25
C VAL A 393 17.52 35.86 10.64
N GLY A 394 17.99 36.58 11.66
CA GLY A 394 17.54 36.37 13.04
C GLY A 394 17.22 37.67 13.76
N LEU A 395 16.31 37.58 14.73
CA LEU A 395 16.22 38.40 15.94
C LEU A 395 15.37 37.62 16.98
N HIS A 396 15.44 38.00 18.25
CA HIS A 396 14.99 37.17 19.38
C HIS A 396 13.47 37.14 19.62
N SER A 397 13.07 36.17 20.46
CA SER A 397 11.81 36.13 21.25
C SER A 397 10.63 35.34 20.69
N GLU A 398 10.73 34.01 20.73
CA GLU A 398 9.91 33.20 21.67
C GLU A 398 10.49 31.78 21.73
N GLU A 399 10.83 31.26 22.93
CA GLU A 399 11.13 29.83 23.06
C GLU A 399 9.80 29.05 23.13
N PRO A 400 9.53 28.11 22.20
CA PRO A 400 8.29 27.34 22.25
C PRO A 400 8.22 26.52 23.53
N LEU A 401 7.19 26.79 24.34
CA LEU A 401 6.95 26.23 25.67
C LEU A 401 7.37 24.74 25.78
N PRO A 402 8.04 24.32 26.88
CA PRO A 402 8.39 22.92 27.15
C PRO A 402 7.21 21.98 26.94
N PHE A 403 7.46 20.75 26.46
CA PHE A 403 6.40 19.84 26.03
C PHE A 403 5.45 19.40 27.17
N GLY A 404 5.94 19.46 28.42
CA GLY A 404 5.13 19.26 29.62
C GLY A 404 4.16 20.41 29.94
N GLN A 405 4.38 21.62 29.42
CA GLN A 405 3.60 22.83 29.72
C GLN A 405 2.48 23.12 28.70
N LYS A 406 2.46 22.46 27.54
CA LYS A 406 1.35 22.58 26.57
C LYS A 406 0.21 21.60 26.88
N GLU A 407 -1.02 22.12 26.88
CA GLU A 407 -2.27 21.47 27.31
C GLU A 407 -2.79 20.35 26.36
N TYR A 408 -2.06 20.00 25.29
CA TYR A 408 -2.46 18.91 24.41
C TYR A 408 -2.48 17.55 25.13
N SER A 409 -3.57 16.81 24.93
CA SER A 409 -3.76 15.46 25.47
C SER A 409 -2.82 14.44 24.83
N ALA A 410 -2.52 13.36 25.57
CA ALA A 410 -1.71 12.25 25.06
C ALA A 410 -2.32 11.62 23.79
N GLN A 411 -3.66 11.53 23.71
CA GLN A 411 -4.38 11.01 22.55
C GLN A 411 -4.19 11.90 21.31
N HIS A 412 -4.40 13.21 21.41
CA HIS A 412 -4.24 14.13 20.26
C HIS A 412 -2.80 14.17 19.75
N ILE A 413 -1.82 14.16 20.65
CA ILE A 413 -0.40 14.02 20.30
C ILE A 413 -0.13 12.69 19.58
N SER A 414 -0.68 11.57 20.07
CA SER A 414 -0.51 10.26 19.41
C SER A 414 -1.13 10.23 18.01
N GLN A 415 -2.26 10.91 17.78
CA GLN A 415 -2.90 11.03 16.47
C GLN A 415 -2.03 11.84 15.50
N GLN A 416 -1.50 13.00 15.90
CA GLN A 416 -0.62 13.80 15.04
C GLN A 416 0.73 13.11 14.78
N LEU A 417 1.34 12.45 15.77
CA LEU A 417 2.54 11.63 15.53
C LEU A 417 2.26 10.47 14.56
N THR A 418 1.07 9.86 14.62
CA THR A 418 0.65 8.82 13.67
C THR A 418 0.50 9.36 12.25
N LEU A 419 -0.06 10.57 12.08
CA LEU A 419 -0.17 11.24 10.79
C LEU A 419 1.22 11.58 10.19
N LEU A 420 2.15 12.10 11.01
CA LEU A 420 3.55 12.34 10.60
C LEU A 420 4.26 11.06 10.19
N GLN A 421 4.12 10.00 10.98
CA GLN A 421 4.74 8.69 10.72
C GLN A 421 4.15 8.03 9.45
N GLN A 422 2.85 8.21 9.20
CA GLN A 422 2.17 7.77 7.98
C GLN A 422 2.67 8.53 6.74
N GLU A 423 2.83 9.86 6.81
CA GLU A 423 3.36 10.69 5.72
C GLU A 423 4.70 10.14 5.20
N MET A 424 5.61 9.80 6.12
CA MET A 424 6.89 9.20 5.77
C MET A 424 6.76 7.75 5.25
N PHE A 425 5.91 6.93 5.87
CA PHE A 425 5.76 5.53 5.48
C PHE A 425 5.13 5.35 4.09
N GLN A 426 4.19 6.23 3.69
CA GLN A 426 3.57 6.25 2.36
C GLN A 426 4.55 6.58 1.20
N ARG A 427 5.79 6.97 1.51
CA ARG A 427 6.87 7.17 0.53
C ARG A 427 7.73 5.93 0.33
N CYS A 428 7.52 4.86 1.11
CA CYS A 428 8.33 3.64 1.05
C CYS A 428 7.89 2.70 -0.07
N HIS A 429 8.87 2.05 -0.70
CA HIS A 429 8.71 0.95 -1.63
C HIS A 429 9.26 -0.33 -0.99
N PRO A 430 8.69 -1.53 -1.23
CA PRO A 430 9.20 -2.81 -0.71
C PRO A 430 10.74 -2.96 -0.84
N VAL A 431 11.26 -2.63 -2.03
CA VAL A 431 12.70 -2.70 -2.38
C VAL A 431 13.61 -1.85 -1.48
N HIS A 432 13.12 -0.77 -0.86
CA HIS A 432 13.95 0.07 0.03
C HIS A 432 14.46 -0.69 1.27
N PHE A 433 13.80 -1.78 1.66
CA PHE A 433 14.16 -2.60 2.83
C PHE A 433 15.26 -3.64 2.54
N LEU A 434 15.56 -3.89 1.27
CA LEU A 434 16.55 -4.88 0.83
C LEU A 434 17.99 -4.40 1.04
N ASN A 435 18.87 -5.35 1.37
CA ASN A 435 20.28 -5.14 1.68
C ASN A 435 20.50 -4.03 2.73
N SER A 436 19.53 -3.78 3.61
CA SER A 436 19.59 -2.66 4.56
C SER A 436 20.84 -2.71 5.46
N ARG A 437 21.41 -3.90 5.69
CA ARG A 437 22.70 -4.07 6.38
C ARG A 437 23.87 -3.43 5.63
N THR A 438 23.94 -3.52 4.30
CA THR A 438 25.00 -2.89 3.50
C THR A 438 24.78 -1.38 3.39
N GLN A 439 23.54 -0.92 3.49
CA GLN A 439 23.19 0.50 3.67
C GLN A 439 23.54 1.05 5.07
N GLY A 440 24.13 0.23 5.97
CA GLY A 440 24.57 0.61 7.31
C GLY A 440 23.54 0.43 8.43
N VAL A 441 22.35 -0.11 8.15
CA VAL A 441 21.32 -0.39 9.17
C VAL A 441 21.76 -1.55 10.05
N ARG A 442 22.21 -1.25 11.27
CA ARG A 442 22.63 -2.22 12.29
C ARG A 442 21.61 -2.29 13.42
N ASP A 443 21.42 -3.49 13.97
CA ASP A 443 20.51 -3.72 15.08
C ASP A 443 21.13 -3.20 16.39
N LYS A 444 20.51 -2.20 17.02
CA LYS A 444 21.07 -1.45 18.17
C LYS A 444 21.12 -2.24 19.48
N VAL A 445 20.63 -3.48 19.47
CA VAL A 445 20.58 -4.37 20.64
C VAL A 445 21.97 -4.98 20.95
N SER A 446 22.95 -4.87 20.04
CA SER A 446 24.36 -5.20 20.35
C SER A 446 25.10 -3.99 20.95
N THR A 447 25.78 -4.19 22.09
CA THR A 447 26.52 -3.15 22.82
C THR A 447 27.62 -2.49 21.98
N PRO A 448 27.89 -1.17 22.16
CA PRO A 448 28.78 -0.39 21.31
C PRO A 448 30.28 -0.65 21.60
N ASN A 449 30.75 -1.87 21.32
CA ASN A 449 32.16 -2.22 21.43
C ASN A 449 32.93 -1.66 20.21
N ARG A 450 33.27 -0.36 20.28
CA ARG A 450 33.65 0.53 19.16
C ARG A 450 34.95 0.15 18.41
N ASN A 451 35.63 -0.93 18.81
CA ASN A 451 37.02 -1.22 18.46
C ASN A 451 37.23 -2.39 17.47
N VAL A 452 36.16 -3.03 16.96
CA VAL A 452 36.27 -4.07 15.91
C VAL A 452 35.59 -3.61 14.62
N ALA A 453 36.17 -2.60 14.00
CA ALA A 453 35.86 -2.19 12.62
C ALA A 453 36.64 -3.05 11.60
N GLN A 454 36.62 -4.39 11.76
CA GLN A 454 37.18 -5.29 10.75
C GLN A 454 36.22 -5.34 9.55
N GLN A 455 36.73 -4.91 8.40
CA GLN A 455 36.05 -5.05 7.12
C GLN A 455 36.03 -6.53 6.75
N ILE A 456 34.84 -7.13 6.70
CA ILE A 456 34.66 -8.40 5.98
C ILE A 456 34.70 -8.03 4.49
N PRO A 457 35.63 -8.58 3.69
CA PRO A 457 35.67 -8.28 2.26
C PRO A 457 34.39 -8.80 1.59
N PRO A 458 33.85 -8.11 0.57
CA PRO A 458 32.70 -8.60 -0.16
C PRO A 458 33.04 -9.93 -0.84
N ALA A 459 32.15 -10.90 -0.73
CA ALA A 459 32.27 -12.14 -1.49
C ALA A 459 32.10 -11.85 -2.99
N GLU A 460 33.04 -12.35 -3.80
CA GLU A 460 33.04 -12.13 -5.25
C GLU A 460 31.71 -12.58 -5.87
N GLY A 461 31.11 -11.70 -6.69
CA GLY A 461 29.78 -11.92 -7.28
C GLY A 461 28.63 -11.11 -6.66
N SER A 462 28.82 -10.42 -5.53
CA SER A 462 27.81 -9.48 -5.04
C SER A 462 27.81 -8.18 -5.87
N ALA A 463 26.69 -7.91 -6.57
CA ALA A 463 26.48 -6.64 -7.28
C ALA A 463 26.48 -5.44 -6.30
N PRO A 464 26.92 -4.24 -6.74
CA PRO A 464 26.87 -3.04 -5.89
C PRO A 464 25.43 -2.68 -5.51
N PRO A 465 25.19 -2.05 -4.34
CA PRO A 465 23.84 -1.77 -3.85
C PRO A 465 23.14 -0.66 -4.66
N VAL A 466 22.41 -1.04 -5.73
CA VAL A 466 21.74 -0.14 -6.70
C VAL A 466 20.62 0.75 -6.10
N CYS A 467 20.31 0.64 -4.80
CA CYS A 467 19.24 1.38 -4.15
C CYS A 467 19.78 2.39 -3.11
N GLU A 468 20.39 3.47 -3.60
CA GLU A 468 20.72 4.66 -2.78
C GLU A 468 19.50 5.57 -2.51
N ASP A 469 18.29 5.01 -2.50
CA ASP A 469 17.09 5.74 -2.10
C ASP A 469 17.00 5.75 -0.58
N GLY A 470 17.66 6.76 0.00
CA GLY A 470 17.77 7.00 1.45
C GLY A 470 16.44 7.24 2.18
N VAL A 471 15.29 6.88 1.60
CA VAL A 471 13.95 6.88 2.20
C VAL A 471 13.90 5.97 3.43
N LEU A 472 14.46 4.75 3.36
CA LEU A 472 14.57 3.88 4.55
C LEU A 472 15.43 4.57 5.62
N ARG A 473 16.60 5.12 5.23
CA ARG A 473 17.48 5.83 6.15
C ARG A 473 16.77 7.03 6.81
N GLN A 474 16.02 7.83 6.06
CA GLN A 474 15.19 8.92 6.60
C GLN A 474 14.14 8.41 7.60
N LEU A 475 13.47 7.30 7.31
CA LEU A 475 12.47 6.69 8.20
C LEU A 475 13.09 6.18 9.51
N LEU A 476 14.28 5.58 9.45
CA LEU A 476 15.03 5.11 10.61
C LEU A 476 15.61 6.29 11.43
N THR A 477 16.20 7.29 10.76
CA THR A 477 16.67 8.52 11.40
C THR A 477 15.52 9.31 12.06
N HIS A 478 14.31 9.30 11.49
CA HIS A 478 13.13 9.87 12.15
C HIS A 478 12.77 9.09 13.42
N ALA A 479 12.72 7.76 13.35
CA ALA A 479 12.45 6.91 14.51
C ALA A 479 13.48 7.12 15.64
N ASP A 480 14.75 7.27 15.29
CA ASP A 480 15.83 7.64 16.21
C ASP A 480 15.62 9.03 16.80
N SER A 481 15.28 10.02 15.96
CA SER A 481 15.05 11.42 16.38
C SER A 481 13.90 11.53 17.38
N VAL A 482 12.81 10.78 17.17
CA VAL A 482 11.68 10.71 18.12
C VAL A 482 12.12 10.06 19.43
N SER A 483 12.88 8.97 19.37
CA SER A 483 13.38 8.27 20.57
C SER A 483 14.34 9.14 21.38
N ASN A 484 15.24 9.87 20.72
CA ASN A 484 16.19 10.78 21.36
C ASN A 484 15.51 12.03 21.91
N TRP A 485 14.54 12.59 21.17
CA TRP A 485 13.69 13.69 21.65
C TRP A 485 13.00 13.34 22.97
N ILE A 486 12.31 12.20 23.02
CA ILE A 486 11.63 11.71 24.23
C ILE A 486 12.63 11.56 25.39
N SER A 487 13.81 10.99 25.11
CA SER A 487 14.87 10.85 26.12
C SER A 487 15.32 12.20 26.68
N ALA A 488 15.64 13.16 25.80
CA ALA A 488 16.14 14.47 26.16
C ALA A 488 15.10 15.32 26.89
N GLU A 489 13.84 15.33 26.44
CA GLU A 489 12.76 16.11 27.05
C GLU A 489 12.49 15.69 28.51
N ILE A 490 12.62 14.39 28.83
CA ILE A 490 12.53 13.88 30.22
C ILE A 490 13.74 14.33 31.04
N VAL A 491 14.95 14.18 30.50
CA VAL A 491 16.21 14.44 31.20
C VAL A 491 16.47 15.94 31.46
N ILE A 492 15.93 16.82 30.61
CA ILE A 492 16.00 18.29 30.77
C ILE A 492 15.06 18.81 31.88
N CYS A 493 14.07 18.03 32.35
CA CYS A 493 13.10 18.50 33.33
C CYS A 493 13.74 18.82 34.70
N ASP A 494 13.53 20.05 35.19
CA ASP A 494 14.16 20.63 36.40
C ASP A 494 13.68 20.00 37.74
N SER A 495 12.77 19.03 37.69
CA SER A 495 12.24 18.40 38.91
C SER A 495 11.74 16.97 38.67
N VAL A 496 11.86 16.13 39.70
CA VAL A 496 11.27 14.78 39.69
C VAL A 496 9.75 14.83 39.46
N LYS A 497 9.05 15.89 39.89
CA LYS A 497 7.60 16.05 39.67
C LYS A 497 7.26 16.26 38.19
N THR A 498 8.02 17.09 37.47
CA THR A 498 7.84 17.29 36.02
C THR A 498 8.27 16.06 35.23
N GLN A 499 9.34 15.37 35.64
CA GLN A 499 9.74 14.07 35.09
C GLN A 499 8.63 13.01 35.21
N VAL A 500 7.99 12.86 36.39
CA VAL A 500 6.87 11.94 36.63
C VAL A 500 5.68 12.23 35.72
N ALA A 501 5.30 13.51 35.59
CA ALA A 501 4.21 13.93 34.72
C ALA A 501 4.51 13.64 33.24
N LEU A 502 5.76 13.88 32.80
CA LEU A 502 6.18 13.68 31.42
C LEU A 502 6.35 12.20 31.06
N LEU A 503 6.93 11.38 31.94
CA LEU A 503 6.96 9.91 31.81
C LEU A 503 5.54 9.35 31.67
N THR A 504 4.61 9.82 32.51
CA THR A 504 3.19 9.45 32.42
C THR A 504 2.59 9.84 31.07
N LYS A 505 2.82 11.08 30.61
CA LYS A 505 2.32 11.59 29.31
C LYS A 505 2.85 10.76 28.14
N TYR A 506 4.14 10.41 28.13
CA TYR A 506 4.73 9.56 27.07
C TYR A 506 4.25 8.11 27.12
N LEU A 507 4.07 7.50 28.30
CA LEU A 507 3.51 6.15 28.42
C LEU A 507 2.09 6.08 27.84
N TRP A 508 1.24 7.07 28.11
CA TRP A 508 -0.09 7.15 27.48
C TRP A 508 -0.03 7.39 25.96
N ILE A 509 0.90 8.22 25.46
CA ILE A 509 1.13 8.35 24.00
C ILE A 509 1.50 6.99 23.39
N GLY A 510 2.43 6.25 24.02
CA GLY A 510 2.84 4.92 23.59
C GLY A 510 1.69 3.91 23.58
N LYS A 511 0.84 3.92 24.62
CA LYS A 511 -0.36 3.08 24.70
C LYS A 511 -1.34 3.39 23.57
N HIS A 512 -1.68 4.66 23.35
CA HIS A 512 -2.60 5.04 22.28
C HIS A 512 -2.04 4.73 20.89
N CYS A 513 -0.73 4.85 20.68
CA CYS A 513 -0.07 4.37 19.45
C CYS A 513 -0.20 2.84 19.29
N TYR A 514 -0.04 2.05 20.37
CA TYR A 514 -0.24 0.61 20.33
C TYR A 514 -1.72 0.22 20.05
N GLU A 515 -2.67 0.80 20.79
CA GLU A 515 -4.12 0.59 20.64
C GLU A 515 -4.61 0.91 19.21
N SER A 516 -4.04 1.95 18.60
CA SER A 516 -4.29 2.36 17.21
C SER A 516 -3.44 1.61 16.16
N ARG A 517 -2.65 0.60 16.56
CA ARG A 517 -1.74 -0.17 15.67
C ARG A 517 -0.65 0.64 14.97
N ASN A 518 -0.33 1.84 15.47
CA ASN A 518 0.91 2.55 15.16
C ASN A 518 2.07 1.96 15.98
N PHE A 519 2.51 0.77 15.58
CA PHE A 519 3.66 0.09 16.19
C PHE A 519 4.98 0.85 15.94
N ALA A 520 5.08 1.63 14.86
CA ALA A 520 6.23 2.48 14.60
C ALA A 520 6.48 3.48 15.75
N THR A 521 5.52 4.34 16.06
CA THR A 521 5.66 5.32 17.15
C THR A 521 5.62 4.68 18.53
N ALA A 522 4.85 3.60 18.74
CA ALA A 522 4.87 2.87 20.01
C ALA A 522 6.28 2.32 20.35
N MET A 523 7.02 1.82 19.35
CA MET A 523 8.40 1.35 19.53
C MET A 523 9.41 2.49 19.68
N GLN A 524 9.15 3.69 19.13
CA GLN A 524 9.97 4.89 19.34
C GLN A 524 9.81 5.44 20.76
N VAL A 525 8.57 5.49 21.25
CA VAL A 525 8.26 5.84 22.65
C VAL A 525 8.95 4.88 23.61
N LEU A 526 8.83 3.56 23.35
CA LEU A 526 9.55 2.55 24.13
C LEU A 526 11.07 2.78 24.05
N GLY A 527 11.65 2.97 22.87
CA GLY A 527 13.09 3.23 22.70
C GLY A 527 13.61 4.44 23.47
N GLY A 528 12.84 5.53 23.54
CA GLY A 528 13.18 6.70 24.37
C GLY A 528 13.06 6.44 25.88
N LEU A 529 12.02 5.71 26.31
CA LEU A 529 11.82 5.34 27.71
C LEU A 529 12.82 4.28 28.21
N GLU A 530 13.37 3.47 27.30
CA GLU A 530 14.39 2.46 27.58
C GLU A 530 15.83 2.97 27.44
N ASN A 531 16.03 4.25 27.16
CA ASN A 531 17.34 4.90 27.24
C ASN A 531 17.97 4.68 28.64
N VAL A 532 19.24 4.28 28.67
CA VAL A 532 19.97 3.90 29.89
C VAL A 532 19.95 4.98 30.97
N ILE A 533 19.98 6.26 30.58
CA ILE A 533 19.88 7.40 31.49
C ILE A 533 18.45 7.54 32.02
N VAL A 534 17.47 7.55 31.12
CA VAL A 534 16.05 7.69 31.50
C VAL A 534 15.63 6.59 32.47
N ARG A 535 16.07 5.34 32.24
CA ARG A 535 15.82 4.18 33.11
C ARG A 535 16.42 4.30 34.52
N GLN A 536 17.41 5.16 34.75
CA GLN A 536 18.05 5.35 36.07
C GLN A 536 17.42 6.46 36.91
N LEU A 537 16.52 7.27 36.32
CA LEU A 537 15.92 8.42 37.00
C LEU A 537 15.11 8.03 38.25
N PRO A 538 15.13 8.82 39.34
CA PRO A 538 14.35 8.55 40.54
C PRO A 538 12.83 8.60 40.30
N ALA A 539 12.39 9.32 39.25
CA ALA A 539 10.99 9.51 38.87
C ALA A 539 10.19 8.20 38.71
N TRP A 540 10.80 7.10 38.25
CA TRP A 540 10.12 5.81 38.10
C TRP A 540 9.50 5.28 39.41
N LYS A 541 10.05 5.66 40.57
CA LYS A 541 9.55 5.24 41.90
C LYS A 541 8.25 5.96 42.32
N HIS A 542 7.84 6.98 41.57
CA HIS A 542 6.69 7.84 41.88
C HIS A 542 5.55 7.69 40.85
N LEU A 543 5.70 6.79 39.86
CA LEU A 543 4.63 6.39 38.95
C LEU A 543 3.69 5.39 39.63
N SER A 544 2.43 5.35 39.20
CA SER A 544 1.45 4.36 39.67
C SER A 544 1.62 3.02 38.94
N SER A 545 1.21 1.91 39.58
CA SER A 545 1.29 0.55 38.99
C SER A 545 0.72 0.50 37.58
N LYS A 546 -0.51 1.03 37.40
CA LYS A 546 -1.21 1.13 36.10
C LYS A 546 -0.41 1.83 35.01
N VAL A 547 0.48 2.76 35.35
CA VAL A 547 1.34 3.47 34.39
C VAL A 547 2.61 2.68 34.10
N CYS A 548 3.19 2.00 35.10
CA CYS A 548 4.32 1.07 34.89
C CYS A 548 3.92 -0.17 34.07
N GLU A 549 2.72 -0.70 34.26
CA GLU A 549 2.14 -1.82 33.50
C GLU A 549 2.15 -1.57 31.98
N ILE A 550 1.94 -0.32 31.55
CA ILE A 550 2.01 0.08 30.13
C ILE A 550 3.41 -0.14 29.55
N LEU A 551 4.47 0.07 30.33
CA LEU A 551 5.84 -0.15 29.86
C LEU A 551 6.13 -1.65 29.66
N GLU A 552 5.58 -2.50 30.51
CA GLU A 552 5.69 -3.97 30.39
C GLU A 552 4.86 -4.48 29.20
N GLU A 553 3.65 -3.95 29.00
CA GLU A 553 2.80 -4.19 27.81
C GLU A 553 3.56 -3.84 26.51
N LEU A 554 4.17 -2.65 26.44
CA LEU A 554 4.98 -2.23 25.29
C LEU A 554 6.20 -3.12 25.05
N ARG A 555 6.87 -3.63 26.09
CA ARG A 555 7.97 -4.61 25.93
C ARG A 555 7.46 -5.97 25.43
N ALA A 556 6.34 -6.47 25.93
CA ALA A 556 5.73 -7.70 25.45
C ALA A 556 5.38 -7.60 23.94
N VAL A 557 4.84 -6.45 23.52
CA VAL A 557 4.61 -6.12 22.11
C VAL A 557 5.93 -6.08 21.33
N GLN A 558 6.99 -5.47 21.84
CA GLN A 558 8.30 -5.48 21.17
C GLN A 558 8.84 -6.91 20.94
N VAL A 559 8.70 -7.80 21.92
CA VAL A 559 9.13 -9.21 21.81
C VAL A 559 8.29 -9.94 20.76
N PHE A 560 6.96 -9.82 20.81
CA PHE A 560 6.03 -10.43 19.85
C PHE A 560 6.32 -10.01 18.40
N LEU A 561 6.50 -8.70 18.18
CA LEU A 561 6.85 -8.15 16.86
C LEU A 561 8.22 -8.64 16.35
N LYS A 562 9.15 -9.00 17.25
CA LYS A 562 10.49 -9.50 16.89
C LYS A 562 10.53 -11.02 16.66
N SER A 563 9.56 -11.79 17.17
CA SER A 563 9.53 -13.25 17.04
C SER A 563 9.00 -13.77 15.70
N ASP A 564 8.02 -13.09 15.10
CA ASP A 564 7.31 -13.51 13.88
C ASP A 564 7.32 -12.37 12.86
N ASP A 565 7.71 -12.67 11.61
CA ASP A 565 7.84 -11.72 10.51
C ASP A 565 6.52 -11.40 9.80
N LEU A 566 5.47 -12.19 10.06
CA LEU A 566 4.12 -12.06 9.49
C LEU A 566 3.05 -11.71 10.54
N CYS A 567 3.41 -11.57 11.82
CA CYS A 567 2.48 -11.36 12.95
C CYS A 567 1.46 -10.23 12.76
N LEU A 568 1.85 -9.16 12.04
CA LEU A 568 0.98 -8.01 11.77
C LEU A 568 -0.02 -8.22 10.63
N MET A 569 0.17 -9.25 9.80
CA MET A 569 -0.65 -9.57 8.62
C MET A 569 -1.85 -10.48 8.90
N GLY A 570 -1.98 -11.01 10.12
CA GLY A 570 -3.09 -11.85 10.53
C GLY A 570 -4.46 -11.15 10.44
N GLY A 571 -5.50 -11.95 10.20
CA GLY A 571 -6.89 -11.49 10.00
C GLY A 571 -7.27 -11.35 8.51
N GLU A 572 -8.58 -11.25 8.25
CA GLU A 572 -9.11 -11.12 6.89
C GLU A 572 -8.61 -9.84 6.20
N PRO A 573 -8.08 -9.89 4.96
CA PRO A 573 -7.62 -8.70 4.24
C PRO A 573 -8.68 -7.60 4.15
N ARG A 574 -9.95 -7.99 3.97
CA ARG A 574 -11.12 -7.09 3.88
C ARG A 574 -11.45 -6.30 5.15
N LYS A 575 -10.83 -6.62 6.30
CA LYS A 575 -11.08 -5.99 7.61
C LYS A 575 -9.82 -5.44 8.28
N ARG A 576 -8.69 -5.32 7.55
CA ARG A 576 -7.45 -4.77 8.10
C ARG A 576 -7.61 -3.31 8.50
N ARG A 577 -7.43 -3.04 9.80
CA ARG A 577 -7.32 -1.68 10.35
C ARG A 577 -6.02 -1.03 9.88
N PRO A 578 -5.98 0.31 9.72
CA PRO A 578 -4.72 1.06 9.56
C PRO A 578 -3.66 0.58 10.54
N THR A 579 -2.43 0.41 10.06
CA THR A 579 -1.31 -0.20 10.81
C THR A 579 0.00 0.42 10.34
N LEU A 580 0.83 0.96 11.23
CA LEU A 580 2.18 1.42 10.88
C LEU A 580 3.22 0.47 11.51
N PRO A 581 3.93 -0.36 10.72
CA PRO A 581 4.94 -1.28 11.23
C PRO A 581 6.19 -0.53 11.68
N SER A 582 6.88 -1.04 12.71
CA SER A 582 8.20 -0.51 13.07
C SER A 582 9.22 -0.83 11.98
N ALA A 583 9.73 0.20 11.30
CA ALA A 583 10.70 0.08 10.21
C ALA A 583 11.97 -0.67 10.62
N HIS A 584 12.43 -0.47 11.87
CA HIS A 584 13.56 -1.21 12.45
C HIS A 584 13.27 -2.72 12.53
N ILE A 585 12.07 -3.12 12.95
CA ILE A 585 11.68 -4.53 13.10
C ILE A 585 11.47 -5.17 11.72
N LEU A 586 10.82 -4.47 10.79
CA LEU A 586 10.64 -4.97 9.42
C LEU A 586 11.98 -5.15 8.70
N ALA A 587 12.89 -4.18 8.80
CA ALA A 587 14.25 -4.30 8.27
C ALA A 587 15.04 -5.44 8.93
N MET A 588 14.90 -5.64 10.24
CA MET A 588 15.52 -6.75 10.98
C MET A 588 15.02 -8.12 10.49
N HIS A 589 13.72 -8.27 10.21
CA HIS A 589 13.17 -9.52 9.66
C HIS A 589 13.67 -9.80 8.22
N VAL A 590 13.70 -8.78 7.36
CA VAL A 590 14.33 -8.90 6.02
C VAL A 590 15.80 -9.31 6.16
N GLN A 591 16.55 -8.65 7.04
CA GLN A 591 17.95 -8.97 7.33
C GLN A 591 18.19 -10.37 7.91
N LYS A 592 17.21 -11.00 8.58
CA LYS A 592 17.29 -12.41 8.99
C LYS A 592 17.25 -13.32 7.75
N LEU A 593 16.30 -13.09 6.84
CA LEU A 593 16.15 -13.86 5.61
C LEU A 593 17.34 -13.67 4.65
N GLU A 594 17.95 -12.50 4.64
CA GLU A 594 19.14 -12.19 3.83
C GLU A 594 20.40 -12.99 4.25
N ILE A 595 20.48 -13.52 5.47
CA ILE A 595 21.64 -14.30 5.95
C ILE A 595 21.84 -15.59 5.12
N GLY A 596 23.10 -15.92 4.85
CA GLY A 596 23.51 -17.12 4.10
C GLY A 596 23.42 -16.97 2.57
N ALA A 597 24.16 -17.80 1.84
CA ALA A 597 24.30 -17.69 0.38
C ALA A 597 22.95 -17.79 -0.36
N PHE A 598 22.69 -16.82 -1.25
CA PHE A 598 21.54 -16.81 -2.16
C PHE A 598 21.67 -17.86 -3.27
N ALA A 599 22.89 -18.05 -3.78
CA ALA A 599 23.22 -19.07 -4.77
C ALA A 599 23.52 -20.45 -4.15
N LEU A 600 23.45 -21.47 -4.99
CA LEU A 600 24.04 -22.81 -4.82
C LEU A 600 25.48 -22.81 -5.34
N THR A 601 26.22 -23.89 -5.10
CA THR A 601 27.58 -24.10 -5.66
C THR A 601 27.59 -24.18 -7.19
N THR A 602 26.44 -24.43 -7.82
CA THR A 602 26.23 -24.39 -9.28
C THR A 602 26.01 -22.97 -9.84
N GLY A 603 25.98 -21.94 -9.00
CA GLY A 603 25.63 -20.57 -9.39
C GLY A 603 24.12 -20.30 -9.52
N ALA A 604 23.26 -21.32 -9.45
CA ALA A 604 21.81 -21.17 -9.48
C ALA A 604 21.27 -20.54 -8.18
N TYR A 605 20.33 -19.60 -8.28
CA TYR A 605 19.76 -18.84 -7.17
C TYR A 605 18.54 -19.53 -6.56
N LYS A 606 18.49 -19.61 -5.22
CA LYS A 606 17.46 -20.32 -4.44
C LYS A 606 16.14 -19.55 -4.44
N TRP A 607 15.18 -19.99 -5.24
CA TRP A 607 13.90 -19.31 -5.39
C TRP A 607 13.08 -19.21 -4.08
N PRO A 608 12.97 -20.24 -3.21
CA PRO A 608 12.25 -20.11 -1.94
C PRO A 608 12.75 -18.97 -1.05
N LYS A 609 14.07 -18.72 -1.00
CA LYS A 609 14.64 -17.60 -0.23
C LYS A 609 14.22 -16.24 -0.81
N LEU A 610 14.26 -16.10 -2.14
CA LEU A 610 13.81 -14.89 -2.85
C LEU A 610 12.29 -14.67 -2.65
N ARG A 611 11.49 -15.72 -2.79
CA ARG A 611 10.03 -15.74 -2.55
C ARG A 611 9.68 -15.31 -1.11
N SER A 612 10.38 -15.84 -0.10
CA SER A 612 10.21 -15.42 1.30
C SER A 612 10.56 -13.95 1.53
N ILE A 613 11.67 -13.45 0.99
CA ILE A 613 12.04 -12.03 1.12
C ILE A 613 10.99 -11.14 0.47
N ALA A 614 10.55 -11.47 -0.75
CA ALA A 614 9.51 -10.73 -1.46
C ALA A 614 8.18 -10.68 -0.68
N LYS A 615 7.79 -11.80 -0.05
CA LYS A 615 6.62 -11.90 0.83
C LYS A 615 6.73 -11.03 2.09
N VAL A 616 7.92 -10.89 2.67
CA VAL A 616 8.11 -10.00 3.83
C VAL A 616 8.08 -8.53 3.41
N VAL A 617 8.71 -8.15 2.30
CA VAL A 617 8.72 -6.73 1.87
C VAL A 617 7.40 -6.26 1.24
N SER A 618 6.58 -7.15 0.67
CA SER A 618 5.27 -6.79 0.13
C SER A 618 4.30 -6.28 1.21
N GLN A 619 4.54 -6.61 2.48
CA GLN A 619 3.85 -6.03 3.63
C GLN A 619 3.88 -4.48 3.65
N VAL A 620 4.92 -3.85 3.10
CA VAL A 620 5.03 -2.38 3.04
C VAL A 620 3.81 -1.77 2.33
N TYR A 621 3.45 -2.32 1.16
CA TYR A 621 2.28 -1.90 0.40
C TYR A 621 0.96 -2.35 1.07
N ALA A 622 0.93 -3.54 1.68
CA ALA A 622 -0.24 -4.02 2.42
C ALA A 622 -0.64 -3.10 3.60
N PHE A 623 0.35 -2.47 4.25
CA PHE A 623 0.13 -1.51 5.33
C PHE A 623 -0.12 -0.07 4.85
N GLN A 624 0.14 0.24 3.58
CA GLN A 624 -0.18 1.54 2.97
C GLN A 624 -1.63 1.64 2.50
N GLU A 625 -2.34 0.52 2.23
CA GLU A 625 -3.73 0.55 1.72
C GLU A 625 -4.72 1.22 2.68
N ALA A 626 -4.51 1.08 3.99
CA ALA A 626 -5.43 1.54 5.02
C ALA A 626 -4.88 2.80 5.73
N VAL A 627 -5.39 3.96 5.34
CA VAL A 627 -5.00 5.29 5.85
C VAL A 627 -5.73 5.61 7.16
N TYR A 628 -5.03 6.23 8.12
CA TYR A 628 -5.59 6.70 9.39
C TYR A 628 -6.53 7.90 9.20
N PRO A 629 -7.81 7.80 9.63
CA PRO A 629 -8.82 8.85 9.43
C PRO A 629 -8.78 9.90 10.56
N TYR A 630 -7.60 10.44 10.87
CA TYR A 630 -7.44 11.48 11.89
C TYR A 630 -7.43 12.88 11.26
N SER A 631 -8.01 13.85 11.97
CA SER A 631 -7.96 15.26 11.60
C SER A 631 -6.52 15.80 11.68
N LEU A 632 -6.14 16.64 10.72
CA LEU A 632 -4.83 17.30 10.71
C LEU A 632 -4.85 18.51 11.66
N ASP A 633 -3.85 18.60 12.55
CA ASP A 633 -3.55 19.80 13.33
C ASP A 633 -2.20 20.38 12.85
N PRO A 634 -2.20 21.40 11.97
CA PRO A 634 -0.97 21.96 11.41
C PRO A 634 -0.06 22.61 12.46
N GLU A 635 -0.63 23.19 13.53
CA GLU A 635 0.12 23.90 14.56
C GLU A 635 0.84 22.92 15.48
N LEU A 636 0.13 21.90 15.97
CA LEU A 636 0.72 20.82 16.76
C LEU A 636 1.74 20.04 15.92
N GLN A 637 1.46 19.74 14.65
CA GLN A 637 2.45 19.10 13.79
C GLN A 637 3.68 19.97 13.55
N ALA A 638 3.54 21.28 13.33
CA ALA A 638 4.68 22.18 13.17
C ALA A 638 5.52 22.28 14.46
N TYR A 639 4.86 22.34 15.62
CA TYR A 639 5.51 22.31 16.94
C TYR A 639 6.25 20.98 17.17
N LEU A 640 5.63 19.83 16.90
CA LEU A 640 6.24 18.50 17.00
C LEU A 640 7.44 18.36 16.07
N ARG A 641 7.30 18.68 14.77
CA ARG A 641 8.41 18.64 13.79
C ARG A 641 9.59 19.50 14.28
N ARG A 642 9.35 20.72 14.80
CA ARG A 642 10.40 21.60 15.35
C ARG A 642 11.04 21.04 16.63
N ARG A 643 10.26 20.52 17.58
CA ARG A 643 10.78 20.00 18.86
C ARG A 643 11.60 18.72 18.68
N ILE A 644 11.12 17.81 17.83
CA ILE A 644 11.86 16.59 17.42
C ILE A 644 13.17 16.99 16.74
N ALA A 645 13.15 17.90 15.76
CA ALA A 645 14.36 18.33 15.06
C ALA A 645 15.40 18.98 16.00
N ARG A 646 14.97 19.80 16.98
CA ARG A 646 15.85 20.42 17.98
C ARG A 646 16.57 19.40 18.86
N LEU A 647 15.89 18.31 19.23
CA LEU A 647 16.39 17.31 20.20
C LEU A 647 16.81 15.98 19.55
N ALA A 648 16.82 15.90 18.21
CA ALA A 648 17.17 14.71 17.44
C ALA A 648 18.60 14.21 17.66
N THR A 649 19.54 15.13 17.88
CA THR A 649 20.99 14.86 17.96
C THR A 649 21.62 15.29 19.28
N SER A 650 20.81 15.70 20.26
CA SER A 650 21.30 16.12 21.59
C SER A 650 21.87 14.94 22.37
N ASP A 651 23.05 15.10 22.98
CA ASP A 651 23.64 14.08 23.83
C ASP A 651 22.92 14.00 25.18
N VAL A 652 22.14 12.94 25.36
CA VAL A 652 21.35 12.68 26.57
C VAL A 652 22.25 12.48 27.80
N HIS A 653 23.52 12.07 27.64
CA HIS A 653 24.45 11.95 28.77
C HIS A 653 24.90 13.32 29.29
N LEU A 654 25.19 14.27 28.39
CA LEU A 654 25.58 15.64 28.78
C LEU A 654 24.40 16.36 29.44
N LEU A 655 23.23 16.33 28.79
CA LEU A 655 21.99 16.88 29.34
C LEU A 655 21.61 16.32 30.73
N ALA A 656 22.03 15.09 31.03
CA ALA A 656 21.78 14.46 32.33
C ALA A 656 22.79 14.84 33.42
N ALA A 657 24.03 15.15 33.02
CA ALA A 657 25.07 15.61 33.93
C ALA A 657 24.86 17.08 34.34
N ASP A 658 24.35 17.91 33.42
CA ASP A 658 24.09 19.33 33.65
C ASP A 658 22.83 19.60 34.51
N ASN A 659 21.98 18.59 34.76
CA ASN A 659 20.74 18.71 35.54
C ASN A 659 20.77 17.88 36.83
N ASP A 660 20.93 18.58 37.96
CA ASP A 660 20.93 18.08 39.33
C ASP A 660 19.73 17.16 39.68
N ALA A 661 18.55 17.42 39.10
CA ALA A 661 17.32 16.67 39.41
C ALA A 661 17.41 15.16 39.07
N ASN A 662 18.38 14.76 38.23
CA ASN A 662 18.52 13.40 37.74
C ASN A 662 19.22 12.44 38.73
N PHE A 663 20.25 12.91 39.46
CA PHE A 663 21.19 12.00 40.14
C PHE A 663 21.58 12.35 41.59
N GLN A 664 21.14 13.49 42.15
CA GLN A 664 21.66 14.08 43.41
C GLN A 664 21.71 13.19 44.67
N GLN A 665 21.08 12.02 44.72
CA GLN A 665 21.11 11.14 45.91
C GLN A 665 22.27 10.13 45.97
N SER A 666 23.03 9.91 44.88
CA SER A 666 24.13 8.93 44.86
C SER A 666 25.46 9.55 45.29
N SER A 667 25.92 10.59 44.59
CA SER A 667 27.23 11.23 44.76
C SER A 667 27.43 11.73 46.19
N GLU A 668 26.47 12.49 46.74
CA GLU A 668 26.49 12.97 48.13
C GLU A 668 26.62 11.84 49.17
N ARG A 669 25.85 10.75 49.02
CA ARG A 669 25.93 9.62 49.94
C ARG A 669 27.26 8.89 49.84
N GLN A 670 27.85 8.85 48.65
CA GLN A 670 29.12 8.19 48.39
C GLN A 670 30.30 9.04 48.89
N THR A 671 30.32 10.36 48.65
CA THR A 671 31.33 11.28 49.20
C THR A 671 31.23 11.40 50.71
N ARG A 672 30.03 11.51 51.30
CA ARG A 672 29.86 11.48 52.77
C ARG A 672 30.35 10.16 53.36
N ARG A 673 30.03 9.00 52.77
CA ARG A 673 30.60 7.70 53.19
C ARG A 673 32.12 7.65 53.09
N ILE A 674 32.71 8.17 52.02
CA ILE A 674 34.17 8.22 51.84
C ILE A 674 34.81 9.14 52.89
N GLN A 675 34.25 10.32 53.12
CA GLN A 675 34.70 11.25 54.16
C GLN A 675 34.57 10.66 55.56
N ASP A 676 33.46 10.00 55.90
CA ASP A 676 33.26 9.39 57.23
C ASP A 676 34.10 8.12 57.43
N THR A 677 34.56 7.49 56.34
CA THR A 677 35.56 6.42 56.41
C THR A 677 36.97 7.01 56.59
N LEU A 678 37.34 8.05 55.83
CA LEU A 678 38.59 8.80 56.02
C LEU A 678 38.70 9.43 57.42
N LYS A 679 37.62 9.99 57.98
CA LYS A 679 37.59 10.51 59.37
C LYS A 679 37.87 9.41 60.38
N ARG A 680 37.23 8.24 60.25
CA ARG A 680 37.46 7.09 61.15
C ARG A 680 38.88 6.56 61.06
N VAL A 681 39.42 6.42 59.84
CA VAL A 681 40.84 6.03 59.61
C VAL A 681 41.78 7.06 60.23
N ARG A 682 41.53 8.37 60.04
CA ARG A 682 42.36 9.44 60.63
C ARG A 682 42.30 9.43 62.17
N ALA A 683 41.15 9.09 62.74
CA ALA A 683 40.95 8.90 64.19
C ALA A 683 41.41 7.52 64.71
N THR A 684 42.04 6.67 63.88
CA THR A 684 42.78 5.46 64.30
C THR A 684 44.30 5.62 64.16
N PHE A 685 44.76 6.80 63.76
CA PHE A 685 46.18 7.19 63.68
C PHE A 685 46.48 8.44 64.54
N GLN A 686 45.66 8.68 65.56
CA GLN A 686 45.89 9.61 66.68
C GLN A 686 45.69 8.86 68.00
#